data_AF-A0A1E4ZYL5-F1
#
_entry.id   AF-A0A1E4ZYL5-F1
#
_cell.length_a   1.000
_cell.length_b   1.000
_cell.length_c   1.000
_cell.angle_alpha   90.00
_cell.angle_beta   90.00
_cell.angle_gamma   90.00
#
_symmetry.space_group_name_H-M   'P 1'
#
loop_
_entity.id
_entity.type
_entity.pdbx_description
1 polymer ?
#
loop_
_entity_poly.entity_id
_entity_poly.type
_entity_poly.pdbx_seq_one_letter_code
_entity_poly.pdbx_strand_id
1 'polypeptide(L)'
;MTIEVPAAHLYLGTRPDDDSPLFLEAADLTTHGVIVGMTGSGKTGLGVVMLEEALSSGIPTLIIDPKGDMGNLLLTFPQLLPTDFMPWISESEADGDPVQAAVEKAQLWKNGLARSGIEPQRISALRDSVDFTIYTPGSSAGIPLNIIGNLDAPAEGTDEESMHDEIEGFASALLGLVGIDADPLGSREHILLSNIIHWCWSRGQSLDLGGLIGLVQQPPMRKLGVIDLDTFFPLTDRVKLAMKLNGLAASPAFASWTEGQTLDIQNMLFNSDGGARAAIVSLAHLSEEERQFVVTLLLSKMVTWMRGQPGTSDLRALIYMDEVFGYVPPNGAPPSKKPILTILKQARAFGVGMVLSTQNPVDIDYKALSNAGTWMIGRLQTERDKDRLLNGMGASDGSVDIAAIGKSISSLDKRQFILHSTRSSQPQVFGTRWAMSYLPGPLTREQIRQLTSEDQRQQAQASVVTAVAGAQAAAPLADNESAVAPQTADSVRVRYLDPAVSYADQLGASATGKRLQAGLAVRVELLFDDTKAKLRHEAEWEAIITPLDGPVDADDAIMVDYDDRDLASKAPEGAVYVLPDAKIKNKTYFRSAQAAIKDHLYRNEELHLIYNPSLKLYSRIGESRSDFEARCRQEADACVDKEADKLRVVLVKKLDRINAAIEKAEDRVREARFDAESRKLDQRTSQVLDIAGGLLGGLLGGRRSTRSMITGGIRRSRSKGRMAQKSAERLKTAENRYSALLEDREELTNEVREDLHEIQDEWEQKALDLETMVVGLEKTDIAIDEVALVWIPVE
;
A
#
# COMPACT_ATOMS: atom_id res chain seq x y z
N MET A 1 15.15 59.99 35.23
CA MET A 1 16.35 59.32 35.75
C MET A 1 16.43 58.01 35.02
N THR A 2 17.44 57.81 34.19
CA THR A 2 17.60 56.59 33.38
C THR A 2 18.09 55.46 34.28
N ILE A 3 17.52 54.26 34.16
CA ILE A 3 17.92 53.10 34.98
C ILE A 3 18.74 52.16 34.12
N GLU A 4 20.04 52.14 34.39
CA GLU A 4 20.99 51.18 33.84
C GLU A 4 20.78 49.82 34.52
N VAL A 5 20.59 48.76 33.73
CA VAL A 5 20.34 47.41 34.24
C VAL A 5 21.65 46.63 34.21
N PRO A 6 22.09 46.05 35.35
CA PRO A 6 23.29 45.21 35.37
C PRO A 6 23.17 44.02 34.41
N ALA A 7 24.30 43.57 33.85
CA ALA A 7 24.32 42.37 33.01
C ALA A 7 23.74 41.15 33.76
N ALA A 8 23.01 40.30 33.04
CA ALA A 8 22.30 39.14 33.58
C ALA A 8 21.27 39.44 34.70
N HIS A 9 20.78 40.68 34.80
CA HIS A 9 19.71 41.07 35.72
C HIS A 9 18.46 41.57 34.98
N LEU A 10 17.30 41.42 35.62
CA LEU A 10 15.99 41.81 35.12
C LEU A 10 15.46 42.97 35.98
N TYR A 11 15.21 44.14 35.40
CA TYR A 11 14.65 45.28 36.12
C TYR A 11 13.12 45.20 36.23
N LEU A 12 12.63 44.76 37.40
CA LEU A 12 11.21 44.46 37.62
C LEU A 12 10.38 45.67 38.07
N GLY A 13 10.99 46.70 38.66
CA GLY A 13 10.25 47.77 39.34
C GLY A 13 11.08 48.53 40.37
N THR A 14 10.42 49.35 41.19
CA THR A 14 11.07 50.10 42.29
C THR A 14 10.56 49.66 43.66
N ARG A 15 11.39 49.81 44.69
CA ARG A 15 11.01 49.57 46.09
C ARG A 15 10.14 50.74 46.59
N PRO A 16 9.01 50.52 47.29
CA PRO A 16 8.12 51.61 47.69
C PRO A 16 8.69 52.54 48.77
N ASP A 17 9.71 52.08 49.50
CA ASP A 17 10.26 52.81 50.66
C ASP A 17 11.22 53.95 50.26
N ASP A 18 11.92 53.81 49.12
CA ASP A 18 13.00 54.71 48.69
C ASP A 18 13.06 54.94 47.16
N ASP A 19 12.10 54.40 46.39
CA ASP A 19 12.07 54.39 44.92
C ASP A 19 13.32 53.78 44.25
N SER A 20 14.15 53.03 44.98
CA SER A 20 15.33 52.37 44.41
C SER A 20 14.95 51.22 43.44
N PRO A 21 15.72 50.99 42.37
CA PRO A 21 15.42 49.94 41.41
C PRO A 21 15.59 48.54 42.02
N LEU A 22 14.62 47.67 41.80
CA LEU A 22 14.71 46.24 42.08
C LEU A 22 15.18 45.50 40.82
N PHE A 23 16.27 44.75 40.99
CA PHE A 23 16.80 43.83 40.00
C PHE A 23 16.66 42.39 40.51
N LEU A 24 16.27 41.47 39.62
CA LEU A 24 16.30 40.02 39.84
C LEU A 24 17.43 39.43 38.98
N GLU A 25 18.33 38.64 39.56
CA GLU A 25 19.31 37.88 38.76
C GLU A 25 18.57 36.89 37.84
N ALA A 26 18.87 36.90 36.53
CA ALA A 26 18.23 35.97 35.60
C ALA A 26 18.51 34.50 35.97
N ALA A 27 19.69 34.23 36.54
CA ALA A 27 20.08 32.92 37.05
C ALA A 27 19.18 32.41 38.19
N ASP A 28 18.42 33.25 38.90
CA ASP A 28 17.44 32.81 39.90
C ASP A 28 16.25 32.09 39.25
N LEU A 29 15.88 32.43 38.01
CA LEU A 29 14.81 31.74 37.30
C LEU A 29 15.20 30.33 36.82
N THR A 30 16.48 29.93 36.92
CA THR A 30 16.89 28.52 36.74
C THR A 30 16.33 27.61 37.83
N THR A 31 15.93 28.15 38.99
CA THR A 31 15.16 27.42 40.01
C THR A 31 13.65 27.61 39.86
N HIS A 32 13.18 28.06 38.69
CA HIS A 32 11.78 28.32 38.39
C HIS A 32 11.16 29.46 39.22
N GLY A 33 10.03 29.97 38.74
CA GLY A 33 9.31 31.08 39.34
C GLY A 33 7.81 30.86 39.45
N VAL A 34 7.17 31.48 40.43
CA VAL A 34 5.71 31.54 40.54
C VAL A 34 5.25 32.98 40.74
N ILE A 35 4.29 33.42 39.92
CA ILE A 35 3.57 34.69 40.07
C ILE A 35 2.15 34.39 40.56
N VAL A 36 1.82 34.84 41.77
CA VAL A 36 0.50 34.64 42.38
C VAL A 36 -0.16 35.98 42.68
N GLY A 37 -1.48 36.06 42.53
CA GLY A 37 -2.24 37.26 42.89
C GLY A 37 -3.65 37.25 42.29
N MET A 38 -4.56 37.99 42.90
CA MET A 38 -5.94 38.11 42.42
C MET A 38 -6.04 38.75 41.02
N THR A 39 -7.21 38.64 40.39
CA THR A 39 -7.49 39.40 39.16
C THR A 39 -7.38 40.90 39.42
N GLY A 40 -6.69 41.61 38.52
CA GLY A 40 -6.36 43.02 38.66
C GLY A 40 -5.19 43.36 39.61
N SER A 41 -4.54 42.37 40.24
CA SER A 41 -3.36 42.63 41.10
C SER A 41 -2.16 43.16 40.32
N GLY A 42 -2.03 42.80 39.04
CA GLY A 42 -0.93 43.20 38.15
C GLY A 42 -0.15 42.04 37.52
N LYS A 43 -0.47 40.77 37.82
CA LYS A 43 0.29 39.57 37.37
C LYS A 43 0.76 39.64 35.92
N THR A 44 -0.18 39.82 34.99
CA THR A 44 0.07 39.90 33.54
C THR A 44 1.08 41.01 33.19
N GLY A 45 1.01 42.16 33.86
CA GLY A 45 1.96 43.25 33.68
C GLY A 45 3.35 42.92 34.23
N LEU A 46 3.44 42.22 35.37
CA LEU A 46 4.72 41.72 35.90
C LEU A 46 5.33 40.64 35.00
N GLY A 47 4.52 39.73 34.46
CA GLY A 47 4.93 38.72 33.48
C GLY A 47 5.49 39.37 32.21
N VAL A 48 4.76 40.33 31.62
CA VAL A 48 5.25 41.10 30.47
C VAL A 48 6.55 41.85 30.80
N VAL A 49 6.65 42.52 31.95
CA VAL A 49 7.88 43.19 32.38
C VAL A 49 9.05 42.20 32.49
N MET A 50 8.84 41.02 33.08
CA MET A 50 9.88 39.99 33.17
C MET A 50 10.32 39.49 31.79
N LEU A 51 9.37 39.26 30.88
CA LEU A 51 9.64 38.81 29.51
C LEU A 51 10.40 39.89 28.71
N GLU A 52 9.98 41.15 28.81
CA GLU A 52 10.68 42.30 28.21
C GLU A 52 12.15 42.37 28.66
N GLU A 53 12.43 42.19 29.96
CA GLU A 53 13.81 42.20 30.49
C GLU A 53 14.62 40.97 30.04
N ALA A 54 14.01 39.78 30.04
CA ALA A 54 14.67 38.54 29.60
C ALA A 54 15.07 38.63 28.13
N LEU A 55 14.13 39.05 27.28
CA LEU A 55 14.34 39.27 25.85
C LEU A 55 15.37 40.37 25.58
N SER A 56 15.31 41.49 26.31
CA SER A 56 16.34 42.56 26.26
C SER A 56 17.74 42.07 26.67
N SER A 57 17.82 40.99 27.45
CA SER A 57 19.07 40.36 27.88
C SER A 57 19.55 39.26 26.93
N GLY A 58 18.87 39.06 25.78
CA GLY A 58 19.17 37.98 24.83
C GLY A 58 18.73 36.59 25.29
N ILE A 59 17.83 36.51 26.28
CA ILE A 59 17.29 35.23 26.78
C ILE A 59 15.98 34.94 26.05
N PRO A 60 15.90 33.90 25.21
CA PRO A 60 14.70 33.58 24.46
C PRO A 60 13.59 33.05 25.37
N THR A 61 12.35 33.31 24.96
CA THR A 61 11.16 33.00 25.77
C THR A 61 10.15 32.17 25.01
N LEU A 62 9.72 31.05 25.59
CA LEU A 62 8.55 30.29 25.16
C LEU A 62 7.36 30.66 26.02
N ILE A 63 6.36 31.31 25.44
CA ILE A 63 5.25 31.93 26.15
C ILE A 63 3.96 31.20 25.80
N ILE A 64 3.34 30.55 26.78
CA ILE A 64 2.09 29.81 26.64
C ILE A 64 0.95 30.71 27.14
N ASP A 65 0.05 31.09 26.22
CA ASP A 65 -0.96 32.12 26.45
C ASP A 65 -2.40 31.62 26.20
N PRO A 66 -3.06 31.04 27.23
CA PRO A 66 -4.45 30.61 27.14
C PRO A 66 -5.49 31.74 27.26
N LYS A 67 -5.07 32.99 27.53
CA LYS A 67 -5.96 34.15 27.63
C LYS A 67 -5.94 35.05 26.40
N GLY A 68 -4.81 35.13 25.70
CA GLY A 68 -4.59 36.02 24.56
C GLY A 68 -3.94 37.36 24.94
N ASP A 69 -3.47 37.51 26.18
CA ASP A 69 -2.90 38.74 26.72
C ASP A 69 -1.41 38.93 26.36
N MET A 70 -0.68 37.88 26.00
CA MET A 70 0.78 37.93 25.80
C MET A 70 1.18 38.43 24.40
N GLY A 71 0.28 38.33 23.42
CA GLY A 71 0.47 38.96 22.10
C GLY A 71 0.68 40.49 22.18
N ASN A 72 0.31 41.11 23.29
CA ASN A 72 0.58 42.51 23.60
C ASN A 72 2.07 42.86 23.62
N LEU A 73 2.98 41.89 23.79
CA LEU A 73 4.43 42.11 23.68
C LEU A 73 4.85 42.76 22.35
N LEU A 74 4.10 42.52 21.26
CA LEU A 74 4.35 43.13 19.94
C LEU A 74 3.94 44.62 19.87
N LEU A 75 3.16 45.12 20.84
CA LEU A 75 2.67 46.50 20.89
C LEU A 75 3.72 47.46 21.49
N THR A 76 4.93 47.42 20.96
CA THR A 76 6.04 48.31 21.35
C THR A 76 6.11 49.52 20.44
N PHE A 77 5.91 50.71 21.03
CA PHE A 77 5.81 51.99 20.30
C PHE A 77 6.94 52.94 20.71
N PRO A 78 8.13 52.89 20.08
CA PRO A 78 9.27 53.71 20.50
C PRO A 78 8.98 55.22 20.51
N GLN A 79 8.19 55.72 19.54
CA GLN A 79 7.86 57.15 19.45
C GLN A 79 6.67 57.57 20.34
N LEU A 80 5.91 56.59 20.86
CA LEU A 80 4.72 56.80 21.70
C LEU A 80 3.72 57.77 21.06
N LEU A 81 3.47 57.66 19.75
CA LEU A 81 2.54 58.55 19.05
C LEU A 81 1.10 58.13 19.31
N PRO A 82 0.12 59.05 19.44
CA PRO A 82 -1.30 58.70 19.58
C PRO A 82 -1.79 57.75 18.48
N THR A 83 -1.30 57.92 17.25
CA THR A 83 -1.60 57.04 16.10
C THR A 83 -1.19 55.58 16.32
N ASP A 84 -0.18 55.32 17.14
CA ASP A 84 0.29 53.96 17.44
C ASP A 84 -0.69 53.23 18.38
N PHE A 85 -1.27 53.95 19.34
CA PHE A 85 -2.25 53.42 20.31
C PHE A 85 -3.66 53.26 19.72
N MET A 86 -4.06 54.18 18.82
CA MET A 86 -5.43 54.29 18.32
C MET A 86 -6.07 52.98 17.80
N PRO A 87 -5.38 52.07 17.07
CA PRO A 87 -5.96 50.79 16.62
C PRO A 87 -6.28 49.79 17.74
N TRP A 88 -5.76 50.02 18.95
CA TRP A 88 -5.80 49.10 20.09
C TRP A 88 -6.70 49.60 21.24
N ILE A 89 -7.45 50.67 21.01
CA ILE A 89 -8.40 51.23 21.98
C ILE A 89 -9.74 50.51 21.80
N SER A 90 -10.28 49.96 22.89
CA SER A 90 -11.60 49.33 22.85
C SER A 90 -12.70 50.37 22.71
N GLU A 91 -13.86 49.99 22.18
CA GLU A 91 -15.03 50.88 22.08
C GLU A 91 -15.42 51.50 23.43
N SER A 92 -15.24 50.73 24.51
CA SER A 92 -15.47 51.18 25.90
C SER A 92 -14.44 52.16 26.45
N GLU A 93 -13.22 52.20 25.89
CA GLU A 93 -12.20 53.19 26.24
C GLU A 93 -12.22 54.41 25.32
N ALA A 94 -12.78 54.29 24.12
CA ALA A 94 -12.93 55.40 23.18
C ALA A 94 -14.01 56.41 23.60
N ASP A 95 -15.08 55.96 24.28
CA ASP A 95 -16.24 56.78 24.69
C ASP A 95 -16.80 57.70 23.58
N GLY A 96 -16.77 57.20 22.34
CA GLY A 96 -17.19 57.94 21.14
C GLY A 96 -16.12 58.84 20.48
N ASP A 97 -14.97 59.07 21.11
CA ASP A 97 -13.82 59.78 20.53
C ASP A 97 -12.50 58.97 20.68
N PRO A 98 -12.23 58.02 19.76
CA PRO A 98 -11.00 57.22 19.79
C PRO A 98 -9.73 58.04 19.58
N VAL A 99 -9.81 59.24 19.00
CA VAL A 99 -8.64 60.10 18.77
C VAL A 99 -8.21 60.76 20.08
N GLN A 100 -9.15 61.32 20.83
CA GLN A 100 -8.88 61.89 22.15
C GLN A 100 -8.39 60.82 23.12
N ALA A 101 -9.05 59.65 23.15
CA ALA A 101 -8.60 58.52 23.96
C ALA A 101 -7.15 58.11 23.64
N ALA A 102 -6.75 58.12 22.35
CA ALA A 102 -5.39 57.79 21.95
C ALA A 102 -4.33 58.81 22.41
N VAL A 103 -4.67 60.10 22.40
CA VAL A 103 -3.80 61.16 22.94
C VAL A 103 -3.59 60.98 24.44
N GLU A 104 -4.65 60.67 25.18
CA GLU A 104 -4.59 60.43 26.62
C GLU A 104 -3.80 59.17 26.96
N LYS A 105 -4.01 58.07 26.22
CA LYS A 105 -3.27 56.81 26.37
C LYS A 105 -1.77 56.97 26.10
N ALA A 106 -1.41 57.67 25.01
CA ALA A 106 -0.01 57.96 24.68
C ALA A 106 0.69 58.76 25.79
N GLN A 107 0.01 59.80 26.30
CA GLN A 107 0.55 60.63 27.38
C GLN A 107 0.62 59.87 28.72
N LEU A 108 -0.35 58.99 29.01
CA LEU A 108 -0.32 58.10 30.18
C LEU A 108 0.87 57.14 30.11
N TRP A 109 1.11 56.49 28.96
CA TRP A 109 2.23 55.55 28.79
C TRP A 109 3.57 56.27 28.91
N LYS A 110 3.72 57.43 28.25
CA LYS A 110 4.92 58.28 28.33
C LYS A 110 5.26 58.69 29.77
N ASN A 111 4.26 59.09 30.55
CA ASN A 111 4.42 59.44 31.96
C ASN A 111 4.66 58.20 32.86
N GLY A 112 4.16 57.02 32.48
CA GLY A 112 4.45 55.75 33.13
C GLY A 112 5.93 55.36 32.96
N LEU A 113 6.36 55.25 31.71
CA LEU A 113 7.73 54.90 31.32
C LEU A 113 8.78 55.83 31.92
N ALA A 114 8.54 57.16 31.85
CA ALA A 114 9.46 58.15 32.40
C ALA A 114 9.63 58.05 33.94
N ARG A 115 8.56 57.69 34.67
CA ARG A 115 8.64 57.41 36.13
C ARG A 115 9.40 56.12 36.42
N SER A 116 9.28 55.12 35.55
CA SER A 116 10.02 53.86 35.63
C SER A 116 11.44 53.93 35.06
N GLY A 117 11.94 55.11 34.66
CA GLY A 117 13.29 55.28 34.13
C GLY A 117 13.55 54.63 32.77
N ILE A 118 12.49 54.36 32.01
CA ILE A 118 12.54 53.75 30.67
C ILE A 118 12.48 54.85 29.60
N GLU A 119 13.46 54.84 28.69
CA GLU A 119 13.56 55.78 27.57
C GLU A 119 13.11 55.16 26.23
N PRO A 120 12.61 55.97 25.27
CA PRO A 120 12.25 55.53 23.91
C PRO A 120 13.28 54.63 23.22
N GLN A 121 14.57 54.93 23.40
CA GLN A 121 15.70 54.20 22.84
C GLN A 121 15.74 52.75 23.33
N ARG A 122 15.32 52.49 24.57
CA ARG A 122 15.27 51.14 25.16
C ARG A 122 14.13 50.31 24.54
N ILE A 123 13.02 50.95 24.20
CA ILE A 123 11.90 50.31 23.48
C ILE A 123 12.32 49.96 22.06
N SER A 124 13.06 50.84 21.37
CA SER A 124 13.66 50.52 20.07
C SER A 124 14.62 49.36 20.20
N ALA A 125 15.58 49.41 21.14
CA ALA A 125 16.57 48.35 21.32
C ALA A 125 15.93 46.96 21.55
N LEU A 126 14.87 46.86 22.36
CA LEU A 126 14.11 45.61 22.50
C LEU A 126 13.48 45.16 21.17
N ARG A 127 12.78 46.07 20.48
CA ARG A 127 12.09 45.78 19.21
C ARG A 127 13.05 45.42 18.07
N ASP A 128 14.24 46.00 18.06
CA ASP A 128 15.23 45.86 16.98
C ASP A 128 16.15 44.64 17.20
N SER A 129 16.24 44.08 18.42
CA SER A 129 17.13 42.96 18.77
C SER A 129 16.42 41.60 18.93
N VAL A 130 15.09 41.59 18.97
CA VAL A 130 14.28 40.41 19.29
C VAL A 130 13.25 40.16 18.21
N ASP A 131 13.17 38.92 17.74
CA ASP A 131 12.14 38.48 16.78
C ASP A 131 10.91 37.96 17.55
N PHE A 132 9.79 38.68 17.41
CA PHE A 132 8.53 38.40 18.08
C PHE A 132 7.59 37.63 17.15
N THR A 133 7.21 36.40 17.55
CA THR A 133 6.40 35.51 16.73
C THR A 133 5.17 35.02 17.51
N ILE A 134 3.97 35.30 17.00
CA ILE A 134 2.72 34.74 17.53
C ILE A 134 2.37 33.48 16.75
N TYR A 135 2.52 32.33 17.40
CA TYR A 135 2.08 31.04 16.92
C TYR A 135 0.60 30.82 17.24
N THR A 136 -0.18 30.38 16.25
CA THR A 136 -1.62 30.10 16.41
C THR A 136 -1.94 28.69 15.89
N PRO A 137 -1.81 27.64 16.71
CA PRO A 137 -2.23 26.28 16.34
C PRO A 137 -3.69 26.22 15.89
N GLY A 138 -4.02 25.45 14.85
CA GLY A 138 -5.39 25.36 14.35
C GLY A 138 -5.96 26.69 13.82
N SER A 139 -5.10 27.63 13.41
CA SER A 139 -5.52 28.95 12.92
C SER A 139 -4.46 29.63 12.04
N SER A 140 -4.91 30.33 10.99
CA SER A 140 -4.06 31.18 10.14
C SER A 140 -4.12 32.67 10.52
N ALA A 141 -4.42 32.97 11.79
CA ALA A 141 -4.41 34.33 12.33
C ALA A 141 -2.98 34.84 12.55
N GLY A 142 -2.13 34.04 13.19
CA GLY A 142 -0.69 34.28 13.32
C GLY A 142 0.12 33.37 12.40
N ILE A 143 1.25 32.86 12.91
CA ILE A 143 2.00 31.77 12.27
C ILE A 143 1.31 30.43 12.59
N PRO A 144 0.80 29.69 11.59
CA PRO A 144 0.24 28.37 11.83
C PRO A 144 1.35 27.41 12.28
N LEU A 145 1.02 26.54 13.23
CA LEU A 145 1.94 25.58 13.82
C LEU A 145 1.43 24.16 13.53
N ASN A 146 2.22 23.40 12.78
CA ASN A 146 1.97 22.00 12.49
C ASN A 146 2.38 21.16 13.71
N ILE A 147 1.39 20.63 14.41
CA ILE A 147 1.55 19.88 15.68
C ILE A 147 1.46 18.37 15.45
N ILE A 148 1.03 17.92 14.26
CA ILE A 148 0.53 16.55 14.05
C ILE A 148 1.04 15.93 12.75
N GLY A 149 1.16 16.71 11.68
CA GLY A 149 1.27 16.22 10.31
C GLY A 149 2.48 15.30 10.03
N ASN A 150 3.57 15.43 10.78
CA ASN A 150 4.81 14.72 10.49
C ASN A 150 5.32 13.78 11.62
N LEU A 151 4.69 13.77 12.82
CA LEU A 151 5.11 13.01 14.04
C LEU A 151 6.61 12.63 14.04
N ASP A 152 7.46 13.64 13.93
CA ASP A 152 8.85 13.42 13.53
C ASP A 152 9.60 12.60 14.57
N ALA A 153 10.31 11.58 14.10
CA ALA A 153 11.20 10.79 14.95
C ALA A 153 12.24 11.73 15.60
N PRO A 154 12.52 11.57 16.90
CA PRO A 154 13.52 12.41 17.57
C PRO A 154 14.91 12.20 16.97
N ALA A 155 15.77 13.21 17.07
CA ALA A 155 17.08 13.21 16.43
C ALA A 155 17.95 12.00 16.86
N GLU A 156 18.79 11.52 15.93
CA GLU A 156 19.71 10.40 16.21
C GLU A 156 20.57 10.67 17.46
N GLY A 157 20.59 9.71 18.38
CA GLY A 157 21.27 9.84 19.67
C GLY A 157 20.42 10.41 20.81
N THR A 158 19.15 10.74 20.58
CA THR A 158 18.19 11.00 21.68
C THR A 158 18.09 9.76 22.58
N ASP A 159 18.06 9.97 23.90
CA ASP A 159 17.97 8.88 24.86
C ASP A 159 16.57 8.22 24.90
N GLU A 160 16.53 6.94 25.28
CA GLU A 160 15.31 6.13 25.24
C GLU A 160 14.23 6.63 26.22
N GLU A 161 14.62 7.22 27.36
CA GLU A 161 13.67 7.80 28.35
C GLU A 161 12.97 9.05 27.77
N SER A 162 13.71 9.94 27.11
CA SER A 162 13.16 11.10 26.39
C SER A 162 12.24 10.69 25.25
N MET A 163 12.65 9.70 24.46
CA MET A 163 11.81 9.15 23.38
C MET A 163 10.50 8.58 23.96
N HIS A 164 10.54 7.81 25.05
CA HIS A 164 9.34 7.25 25.68
C HIS A 164 8.46 8.32 26.32
N ASP A 165 9.03 9.32 27.00
CA ASP A 165 8.30 10.47 27.55
C ASP A 165 7.56 11.25 26.46
N GLU A 166 8.18 11.44 25.29
CA GLU A 166 7.58 12.12 24.15
C GLU A 166 6.46 11.30 23.51
N ILE A 167 6.66 10.00 23.28
CA ILE A 167 5.64 9.06 22.77
C ILE A 167 4.41 9.03 23.67
N GLU A 168 4.62 8.91 24.99
CA GLU A 168 3.52 8.89 25.97
C GLU A 168 2.70 10.17 25.91
N GLY A 169 3.38 11.32 25.82
CA GLY A 169 2.75 12.64 25.66
C GLY A 169 1.92 12.74 24.37
N PHE A 170 2.48 12.33 23.23
CA PHE A 170 1.77 12.29 21.94
C PHE A 170 0.54 11.39 22.00
N ALA A 171 0.67 10.16 22.50
CA ALA A 171 -0.42 9.18 22.54
C ALA A 171 -1.55 9.62 23.47
N SER A 172 -1.23 10.12 24.67
CA SER A 172 -2.23 10.67 25.61
C SER A 172 -2.94 11.90 25.04
N ALA A 173 -2.19 12.81 24.41
CA ALA A 173 -2.75 14.03 23.83
C ALA A 173 -3.69 13.69 22.66
N LEU A 174 -3.25 12.85 21.71
CA LEU A 174 -4.05 12.46 20.54
C LEU A 174 -5.33 11.71 20.92
N LEU A 175 -5.27 10.85 21.95
CA LEU A 175 -6.45 10.14 22.46
C LEU A 175 -7.46 11.07 23.13
N GLY A 176 -6.99 12.02 23.95
CA GLY A 176 -7.85 13.04 24.55
C GLY A 176 -8.62 13.84 23.51
N LEU A 177 -7.97 14.19 22.39
CA LEU A 177 -8.55 14.95 21.28
C LEU A 177 -9.66 14.19 20.52
N VAL A 178 -9.62 12.85 20.48
CA VAL A 178 -10.73 12.00 19.96
C VAL A 178 -11.73 11.57 21.05
N GLY A 179 -11.73 12.26 22.19
CA GLY A 179 -12.63 12.00 23.32
C GLY A 179 -12.41 10.63 23.95
N ILE A 180 -11.16 10.19 24.09
CA ILE A 180 -10.75 8.98 24.81
C ILE A 180 -9.85 9.40 25.97
N ASP A 181 -10.41 9.38 27.17
CA ASP A 181 -9.61 9.43 28.40
C ASP A 181 -8.88 8.09 28.56
N ALA A 182 -7.55 8.14 28.53
CA ALA A 182 -6.70 6.95 28.40
C ALA A 182 -5.55 6.97 29.40
N ASP A 183 -5.52 5.96 30.28
CA ASP A 183 -4.41 5.70 31.19
C ASP A 183 -3.23 5.09 30.40
N PRO A 184 -2.03 5.71 30.41
CA PRO A 184 -0.85 5.18 29.71
C PRO A 184 -0.48 3.73 30.04
N LEU A 185 -0.81 3.26 31.25
CA LEU A 185 -0.45 1.92 31.72
C LEU A 185 -1.58 0.88 31.57
N GLY A 186 -2.82 1.33 31.42
CA GLY A 186 -4.01 0.46 31.43
C GLY A 186 -4.85 0.47 30.14
N SER A 187 -4.87 1.57 29.39
CA SER A 187 -5.73 1.71 28.21
C SER A 187 -5.13 1.05 26.97
N ARG A 188 -5.88 0.14 26.35
CA ARG A 188 -5.45 -0.65 25.18
C ARG A 188 -5.15 0.23 23.96
N GLU A 189 -5.90 1.30 23.83
CA GLU A 189 -5.76 2.36 22.82
C GLU A 189 -4.39 3.05 22.93
N HIS A 190 -4.00 3.45 24.16
CA HIS A 190 -2.73 4.12 24.42
C HIS A 190 -1.55 3.18 24.24
N ILE A 191 -1.64 1.98 24.83
CA ILE A 191 -0.60 0.95 24.69
C ILE A 191 -0.36 0.62 23.21
N LEU A 192 -1.42 0.48 22.39
CA LEU A 192 -1.24 0.23 20.96
C LEU A 192 -0.57 1.41 20.25
N LEU A 193 -1.06 2.64 20.42
CA LEU A 193 -0.50 3.82 19.75
C LEU A 193 0.96 4.04 20.14
N SER A 194 1.28 4.00 21.43
CA SER A 194 2.64 4.17 21.94
C SER A 194 3.60 3.12 21.38
N ASN A 195 3.15 1.86 21.27
CA ASN A 195 3.98 0.79 20.68
C ASN A 195 4.17 0.96 19.16
N ILE A 196 3.16 1.44 18.42
CA ILE A 196 3.27 1.72 16.98
C ILE A 196 4.26 2.86 16.73
N ILE A 197 4.12 3.99 17.46
CA ILE A 197 5.01 5.15 17.31
C ILE A 197 6.44 4.74 17.69
N HIS A 198 6.62 4.05 18.83
CA HIS A 198 7.92 3.50 19.23
C HIS A 198 8.55 2.60 18.15
N TRP A 199 7.76 1.73 17.51
CA TRP A 199 8.25 0.85 16.45
C TRP A 199 8.79 1.63 15.25
N CYS A 200 8.17 2.76 14.88
CA CYS A 200 8.61 3.59 13.76
C CYS A 200 9.84 4.43 14.14
N TRP A 201 9.77 5.13 15.28
CA TRP A 201 10.84 6.00 15.75
C TRP A 201 12.13 5.26 16.10
N SER A 202 12.05 4.05 16.66
CA SER A 202 13.23 3.18 16.87
C SER A 202 13.92 2.70 15.58
N ARG A 203 13.35 3.02 14.40
CA ARG A 203 13.91 2.79 13.06
C ARG A 203 14.26 4.08 12.33
N GLY A 204 14.11 5.24 12.97
CA GLY A 204 14.27 6.55 12.32
C GLY A 204 13.13 6.90 11.34
N GLN A 205 12.00 6.20 11.39
CA GLN A 205 10.85 6.45 10.52
C GLN A 205 9.88 7.44 11.20
N SER A 206 9.76 8.65 10.65
CA SER A 206 8.66 9.59 10.96
C SER A 206 7.30 9.03 10.50
N LEU A 207 6.20 9.58 11.03
CA LEU A 207 4.83 9.16 10.73
C LEU A 207 3.93 10.36 10.47
N ASP A 208 3.02 10.26 9.51
CA ASP A 208 1.87 11.16 9.45
C ASP A 208 0.65 10.54 10.16
N LEU A 209 -0.43 11.32 10.31
CA LEU A 209 -1.67 10.81 10.90
C LEU A 209 -2.31 9.71 10.04
N GLY A 210 -2.17 9.76 8.70
CA GLY A 210 -2.66 8.74 7.78
C GLY A 210 -1.96 7.39 7.96
N GLY A 211 -0.62 7.41 7.98
CA GLY A 211 0.22 6.25 8.29
C GLY A 211 -0.09 5.66 9.66
N LEU A 212 -0.25 6.49 10.70
CA LEU A 212 -0.65 6.03 12.03
C LEU A 212 -2.03 5.34 12.03
N ILE A 213 -3.03 5.89 11.32
CA ILE A 213 -4.36 5.28 11.15
C ILE A 213 -4.26 3.92 10.44
N GLY A 214 -3.39 3.80 9.42
CA GLY A 214 -3.10 2.54 8.75
C GLY A 214 -2.49 1.50 9.67
N LEU A 215 -1.44 1.88 10.40
CA LEU A 215 -0.75 1.02 11.35
C LEU A 215 -1.63 0.63 12.54
N VAL A 216 -2.64 1.41 12.95
CA VAL A 216 -3.63 0.96 13.96
C VAL A 216 -4.48 -0.20 13.43
N GLN A 217 -4.86 -0.18 12.15
CA GLN A 217 -5.62 -1.27 11.52
C GLN A 217 -4.76 -2.50 11.25
N GLN A 218 -3.49 -2.32 10.89
CA GLN A 218 -2.53 -3.40 10.65
C GLN A 218 -1.20 -3.13 11.38
N PRO A 219 -1.13 -3.34 12.71
CA PRO A 219 0.09 -3.05 13.47
C PRO A 219 1.24 -3.96 13.05
N PRO A 220 2.48 -3.44 13.03
CA PRO A 220 3.65 -4.21 12.58
C PRO A 220 4.10 -5.28 13.57
N MET A 221 3.48 -5.36 14.76
CA MET A 221 3.71 -6.39 15.77
C MET A 221 2.53 -7.37 15.88
N ARG A 222 2.84 -8.66 15.97
CA ARG A 222 1.86 -9.72 16.28
C ARG A 222 1.54 -9.82 17.78
N LYS A 223 2.36 -9.23 18.65
CA LYS A 223 2.23 -9.30 20.10
C LYS A 223 2.47 -7.93 20.72
N LEU A 224 1.79 -7.67 21.84
CA LEU A 224 2.08 -6.56 22.75
C LEU A 224 2.55 -7.17 24.08
N GLY A 225 3.83 -6.95 24.40
CA GLY A 225 4.53 -7.70 25.45
C GLY A 225 4.46 -9.21 25.19
N VAL A 226 3.84 -9.96 26.11
CA VAL A 226 3.70 -11.43 26.00
C VAL A 226 2.39 -11.87 25.34
N ILE A 227 1.41 -10.98 25.17
CA ILE A 227 0.04 -11.30 24.74
C ILE A 227 -0.06 -11.13 23.22
N ASP A 228 -0.82 -12.02 22.56
CA ASP A 228 -1.16 -11.90 21.14
C ASP A 228 -2.06 -10.68 20.89
N LEU A 229 -1.74 -9.90 19.85
CA LEU A 229 -2.38 -8.61 19.57
C LEU A 229 -3.90 -8.75 19.41
N ASP A 230 -4.39 -9.75 18.69
CA ASP A 230 -5.83 -9.92 18.46
C ASP A 230 -6.59 -10.37 19.72
N THR A 231 -5.87 -10.94 20.69
CA THR A 231 -6.42 -11.24 22.03
C THR A 231 -6.45 -9.99 22.91
N PHE A 232 -5.42 -9.15 22.86
CA PHE A 232 -5.34 -7.92 23.64
C PHE A 232 -6.31 -6.85 23.12
N PHE A 233 -6.23 -6.54 21.83
CA PHE A 233 -7.02 -5.50 21.17
C PHE A 233 -7.54 -6.03 19.81
N PRO A 234 -8.75 -6.64 19.80
CA PRO A 234 -9.31 -7.28 18.61
C PRO A 234 -9.47 -6.33 17.42
N LEU A 235 -9.37 -6.86 16.20
CA LEU A 235 -9.52 -6.10 14.95
C LEU A 235 -10.76 -5.19 14.91
N THR A 236 -11.90 -5.65 15.45
CA THR A 236 -13.13 -4.86 15.50
C THR A 236 -13.03 -3.60 16.36
N ASP A 237 -12.22 -3.62 17.43
CA ASP A 237 -11.98 -2.44 18.26
C ASP A 237 -10.85 -1.58 17.68
N ARG A 238 -9.82 -2.18 17.08
CA ARG A 238 -8.77 -1.46 16.34
C ARG A 238 -9.35 -0.64 15.19
N VAL A 239 -10.32 -1.19 14.44
CA VAL A 239 -11.07 -0.45 13.41
C VAL A 239 -11.90 0.69 14.01
N LYS A 240 -12.51 0.54 15.19
CA LYS A 240 -13.22 1.67 15.85
C LYS A 240 -12.26 2.80 16.23
N LEU A 241 -11.07 2.48 16.75
CA LEU A 241 -10.05 3.48 17.06
C LEU A 241 -9.58 4.18 15.78
N ALA A 242 -9.26 3.42 14.73
CA ALA A 242 -8.88 3.97 13.43
C ALA A 242 -9.98 4.88 12.84
N MET A 243 -11.26 4.53 12.97
CA MET A 243 -12.38 5.39 12.53
C MET A 243 -12.53 6.67 13.35
N LYS A 244 -12.24 6.65 14.66
CA LYS A 244 -12.18 7.88 15.47
C LYS A 244 -11.05 8.80 15.04
N LEU A 245 -9.85 8.25 14.86
CA LEU A 245 -8.68 9.00 14.37
C LEU A 245 -8.89 9.52 12.93
N ASN A 246 -9.54 8.74 12.06
CA ASN A 246 -9.91 9.17 10.72
C ASN A 246 -10.98 10.27 10.73
N GLY A 247 -11.94 10.23 11.66
CA GLY A 247 -12.92 11.29 11.84
C GLY A 247 -12.28 12.63 12.25
N LEU A 248 -11.16 12.58 12.96
CA LEU A 248 -10.32 13.73 13.25
C LEU A 248 -9.56 14.20 12.00
N ALA A 249 -8.85 13.30 11.31
CA ALA A 249 -8.10 13.61 10.09
C ALA A 249 -8.96 14.18 8.95
N ALA A 250 -10.19 13.68 8.78
CA ALA A 250 -11.14 14.12 7.76
C ALA A 250 -11.96 15.37 8.16
N SER A 251 -11.73 15.94 9.35
CA SER A 251 -12.44 17.14 9.79
C SER A 251 -11.84 18.39 9.13
N PRO A 252 -12.63 19.25 8.45
CA PRO A 252 -12.11 20.47 7.83
C PRO A 252 -11.49 21.47 8.83
N ALA A 253 -11.92 21.45 10.09
CA ALA A 253 -11.28 22.23 11.14
C ALA A 253 -9.82 21.77 11.40
N PHE A 254 -9.54 20.50 11.12
CA PHE A 254 -8.29 19.83 11.46
C PHE A 254 -7.18 19.98 10.43
N ALA A 255 -7.49 20.29 9.17
CA ALA A 255 -6.48 20.61 8.15
C ALA A 255 -5.52 21.72 8.61
N SER A 256 -6.05 22.71 9.33
CA SER A 256 -5.26 23.82 9.91
C SER A 256 -4.29 23.42 11.05
N TRP A 257 -4.30 22.17 11.49
CA TRP A 257 -3.38 21.61 12.50
C TRP A 257 -2.22 20.81 11.88
N THR A 258 -2.35 20.43 10.62
CA THR A 258 -1.30 19.81 9.80
C THR A 258 -0.58 20.83 8.91
N GLU A 259 -1.15 22.03 8.76
CA GLU A 259 -0.55 23.16 8.05
C GLU A 259 0.39 23.99 8.94
N GLY A 260 1.41 24.61 8.34
CA GLY A 260 2.30 25.57 9.00
C GLY A 260 3.70 25.06 9.34
N GLN A 261 4.44 25.85 10.12
CA GLN A 261 5.79 25.51 10.54
C GLN A 261 5.75 24.26 11.44
N THR A 262 6.68 23.32 11.26
CA THR A 262 6.82 22.17 12.16
C THR A 262 7.18 22.61 13.58
N LEU A 263 6.67 21.88 14.58
CA LEU A 263 6.96 22.13 15.99
C LEU A 263 8.42 21.79 16.33
N ASP A 264 9.30 22.79 16.21
CA ASP A 264 10.72 22.71 16.56
C ASP A 264 11.09 23.77 17.60
N ILE A 265 11.50 23.32 18.79
CA ILE A 265 11.83 24.17 19.94
C ILE A 265 13.06 25.05 19.69
N GLN A 266 14.06 24.56 18.96
CA GLN A 266 15.28 25.30 18.66
C GLN A 266 14.95 26.51 17.78
N ASN A 267 14.15 26.30 16.73
CA ASN A 267 13.71 27.32 15.79
C ASN A 267 12.64 28.26 16.38
N MET A 268 11.85 27.81 17.37
CA MET A 268 10.96 28.69 18.13
C MET A 268 11.71 29.61 19.08
N LEU A 269 12.75 29.11 19.77
CA LEU A 269 13.52 29.90 20.74
C LEU A 269 14.59 30.80 20.09
N PHE A 270 15.21 30.37 18.99
CA PHE A 270 16.32 31.09 18.37
C PHE A 270 16.04 31.37 16.89
N ASN A 271 16.50 32.52 16.40
CA ASN A 271 16.53 32.82 14.98
C ASN A 271 17.74 32.14 14.30
N SER A 272 17.83 32.22 12.96
CA SER A 272 18.90 31.62 12.16
C SER A 272 20.32 32.07 12.57
N ASP A 273 20.42 33.26 13.14
CA ASP A 273 21.68 33.92 13.49
C ASP A 273 22.02 33.73 14.99
N GLY A 274 21.22 32.93 15.71
CA GLY A 274 21.36 32.64 17.14
C GLY A 274 20.79 33.70 18.08
N GLY A 275 20.12 34.73 17.55
CA GLY A 275 19.41 35.74 18.34
C GLY A 275 18.13 35.21 19.00
N ALA A 276 17.74 35.84 20.10
CA ALA A 276 16.60 35.41 20.91
C ALA A 276 15.24 35.70 20.24
N ARG A 277 14.31 34.75 20.38
CA ARG A 277 12.91 34.90 19.97
C ARG A 277 11.96 35.00 21.14
N ALA A 278 10.86 35.73 20.92
CA ALA A 278 9.67 35.68 21.75
C ALA A 278 8.61 34.81 21.08
N ALA A 279 8.62 33.51 21.37
CA ALA A 279 7.66 32.55 20.83
C ALA A 279 6.37 32.53 21.64
N ILE A 280 5.36 33.28 21.20
CA ILE A 280 4.07 33.42 21.86
C ILE A 280 3.09 32.42 21.25
N VAL A 281 2.82 31.33 21.96
CA VAL A 281 1.83 30.31 21.57
C VAL A 281 0.48 30.71 22.13
N SER A 282 -0.34 31.34 21.29
CA SER A 282 -1.69 31.78 21.64
C SER A 282 -2.67 30.61 21.55
N LEU A 283 -3.38 30.35 22.64
CA LEU A 283 -4.36 29.26 22.77
C LEU A 283 -5.77 29.77 23.09
N ALA A 284 -5.97 31.09 23.15
CA ALA A 284 -7.23 31.72 23.54
C ALA A 284 -8.42 31.31 22.65
N HIS A 285 -8.14 30.95 21.39
CA HIS A 285 -9.13 30.57 20.39
C HIS A 285 -9.46 29.07 20.33
N LEU A 286 -8.82 28.25 21.17
CA LEU A 286 -8.93 26.79 21.24
C LEU A 286 -9.87 26.33 22.37
N SER A 287 -10.42 25.11 22.26
CA SER A 287 -11.14 24.39 23.33
C SER A 287 -10.22 23.99 24.49
N GLU A 288 -10.77 23.47 25.60
CA GLU A 288 -9.95 23.01 26.72
C GLU A 288 -9.11 21.77 26.34
N GLU A 289 -9.70 20.84 25.60
CA GLU A 289 -9.05 19.63 25.09
C GLU A 289 -7.94 19.98 24.10
N GLU A 290 -8.22 20.90 23.17
CA GLU A 290 -7.24 21.44 22.20
C GLU A 290 -6.09 22.18 22.91
N ARG A 291 -6.37 22.96 23.97
CA ARG A 291 -5.32 23.60 24.79
C ARG A 291 -4.43 22.57 25.48
N GLN A 292 -5.02 21.57 26.12
CA GLN A 292 -4.29 20.49 26.77
C GLN A 292 -3.42 19.73 25.76
N PHE A 293 -3.95 19.47 24.56
CA PHE A 293 -3.21 18.85 23.45
C PHE A 293 -1.95 19.65 23.09
N VAL A 294 -2.09 20.95 22.76
CA VAL A 294 -0.96 21.80 22.39
C VAL A 294 0.07 21.90 23.52
N VAL A 295 -0.35 22.20 24.74
CA VAL A 295 0.56 22.40 25.88
C VAL A 295 1.32 21.12 26.21
N THR A 296 0.66 19.96 26.15
CA THR A 296 1.32 18.67 26.38
C THR A 296 2.43 18.45 25.37
N LEU A 297 2.13 18.56 24.07
CA LEU A 297 3.15 18.27 23.06
C LEU A 297 4.30 19.29 23.09
N LEU A 298 3.97 20.58 23.18
CA LEU A 298 4.95 21.66 23.23
C LEU A 298 5.94 21.46 24.39
N LEU A 299 5.45 21.08 25.58
CA LEU A 299 6.30 20.83 26.74
C LEU A 299 7.01 19.48 26.68
N SER A 300 6.47 18.45 26.03
CA SER A 300 7.20 17.20 25.76
C SER A 300 8.37 17.43 24.81
N LYS A 301 8.17 18.12 23.67
CA LYS A 301 9.27 18.53 22.77
C LYS A 301 10.30 19.41 23.49
N MET A 302 9.88 20.27 24.43
CA MET A 302 10.79 21.06 25.28
C MET A 302 11.62 20.19 26.22
N VAL A 303 11.06 19.09 26.78
CA VAL A 303 11.81 18.11 27.59
C VAL A 303 12.87 17.40 26.75
N THR A 304 12.53 16.96 25.54
CA THR A 304 13.49 16.34 24.60
C THR A 304 14.59 17.33 24.23
N TRP A 305 14.22 18.57 23.84
CA TRP A 305 15.18 19.61 23.47
C TRP A 305 16.13 19.97 24.63
N MET A 306 15.62 20.15 25.85
CA MET A 306 16.46 20.55 26.99
C MET A 306 17.47 19.47 27.38
N ARG A 307 17.08 18.19 27.33
CA ARG A 307 17.98 17.06 27.68
C ARG A 307 19.12 16.89 26.66
N GLY A 308 18.93 17.31 25.42
CA GLY A 308 19.98 17.41 24.41
C GLY A 308 20.97 18.57 24.60
N GLN A 309 20.72 19.50 25.53
CA GLN A 309 21.60 20.66 25.76
C GLN A 309 22.76 20.33 26.72
N PRO A 310 23.95 20.95 26.55
CA PRO A 310 24.98 20.90 27.57
C PRO A 310 24.54 21.64 28.83
N GLY A 311 24.88 21.09 30.00
CA GLY A 311 24.51 21.68 31.29
C GLY A 311 25.13 23.08 31.50
N THR A 312 24.40 23.95 32.19
CA THR A 312 24.82 25.34 32.48
C THR A 312 24.17 25.87 33.77
N SER A 313 24.83 26.83 34.42
CA SER A 313 24.30 27.60 35.55
C SER A 313 23.45 28.81 35.14
N ASP A 314 23.57 29.23 33.88
CA ASP A 314 22.99 30.47 33.38
C ASP A 314 21.60 30.22 32.80
N LEU A 315 20.74 31.23 32.78
CA LEU A 315 19.40 31.11 32.19
C LEU A 315 19.50 31.12 30.65
N ARG A 316 19.48 29.94 30.05
CA ARG A 316 19.51 29.68 28.60
C ARG A 316 18.20 30.04 27.91
N ALA A 317 17.07 29.73 28.54
CA ALA A 317 15.73 29.97 28.00
C ALA A 317 14.70 30.05 29.13
N LEU A 318 13.64 30.82 28.91
CA LEU A 318 12.57 31.04 29.88
C LEU A 318 11.22 30.58 29.32
N ILE A 319 10.60 29.59 29.96
CA ILE A 319 9.21 29.23 29.70
C ILE A 319 8.32 30.10 30.60
N TYR A 320 7.31 30.75 30.04
CA TYR A 320 6.29 31.48 30.80
C TYR A 320 4.91 30.92 30.49
N MET A 321 4.15 30.53 31.52
CA MET A 321 2.78 30.05 31.38
C MET A 321 1.84 31.05 32.08
N ASP A 322 1.00 31.78 31.32
CA ASP A 322 -0.07 32.54 31.95
C ASP A 322 -1.24 31.63 32.32
N GLU A 323 -1.76 31.80 33.54
CA GLU A 323 -2.88 31.01 34.08
C GLU A 323 -2.71 29.49 33.93
N VAL A 324 -1.76 28.93 34.70
CA VAL A 324 -1.46 27.49 34.70
C VAL A 324 -2.60 26.59 35.26
N PHE A 325 -3.76 27.17 35.59
CA PHE A 325 -4.94 26.45 36.06
C PHE A 325 -5.34 25.34 35.08
N GLY A 326 -5.59 24.14 35.60
CA GLY A 326 -6.00 22.97 34.81
C GLY A 326 -4.84 22.17 34.17
N TYR A 327 -3.65 22.73 33.99
CA TYR A 327 -2.51 22.00 33.40
C TYR A 327 -1.68 21.21 34.43
N VAL A 328 -1.54 21.73 35.65
CA VAL A 328 -0.83 21.04 36.75
C VAL A 328 -1.66 21.03 38.04
N PRO A 329 -2.91 20.51 38.03
CA PRO A 329 -3.79 20.51 39.19
C PRO A 329 -3.26 19.59 40.31
N PRO A 330 -3.58 19.85 41.60
CA PRO A 330 -3.14 19.00 42.71
C PRO A 330 -3.77 17.60 42.68
N ASN A 331 -5.00 17.49 42.18
CA ASN A 331 -5.72 16.22 41.99
C ASN A 331 -5.87 15.94 40.49
N GLY A 332 -5.85 14.67 40.10
CA GLY A 332 -5.87 14.26 38.70
C GLY A 332 -4.50 14.31 38.01
N ALA A 333 -4.48 13.80 36.78
CA ALA A 333 -3.29 13.67 35.94
C ALA A 333 -3.62 14.01 34.48
N PRO A 334 -3.94 15.28 34.15
CA PRO A 334 -4.07 15.69 32.75
C PRO A 334 -2.73 15.48 32.01
N PRO A 335 -2.73 15.25 30.68
CA PRO A 335 -1.51 14.89 29.96
C PRO A 335 -0.35 15.89 30.13
N SER A 336 -0.66 17.18 30.23
CA SER A 336 0.31 18.28 30.42
C SER A 336 1.03 18.25 31.79
N LYS A 337 0.47 17.57 32.81
CA LYS A 337 1.03 17.55 34.17
C LYS A 337 2.40 16.86 34.24
N LYS A 338 2.60 15.77 33.48
CA LYS A 338 3.87 15.03 33.47
C LYS A 338 5.03 15.91 32.96
N PRO A 339 5.00 16.49 31.73
CA PRO A 339 6.10 17.31 31.24
C PRO A 339 6.34 18.58 32.08
N ILE A 340 5.29 19.23 32.61
CA ILE A 340 5.47 20.37 33.56
C ILE A 340 6.29 19.93 34.78
N LEU A 341 5.93 18.82 35.42
CA LEU A 341 6.63 18.31 36.60
C LEU A 341 8.03 17.74 36.27
N THR A 342 8.29 17.34 35.03
CA THR A 342 9.64 16.95 34.57
C THR A 342 10.53 18.17 34.40
N ILE A 343 10.04 19.22 33.72
CA ILE A 343 10.74 20.49 33.57
C ILE A 343 11.10 21.06 34.94
N LEU A 344 10.12 21.23 35.84
CA LEU A 344 10.33 21.81 37.17
C LEU A 344 11.32 21.04 38.07
N LYS A 345 11.68 19.79 37.74
CA LYS A 345 12.67 18.99 38.50
C LYS A 345 14.04 18.92 37.83
N GLN A 346 14.08 18.88 36.49
CA GLN A 346 15.28 18.54 35.73
C GLN A 346 15.87 19.74 34.97
N ALA A 347 15.03 20.68 34.54
CA ALA A 347 15.41 21.76 33.60
C ALA A 347 16.47 22.72 34.14
N ARG A 348 16.57 22.87 35.48
CA ARG A 348 17.62 23.64 36.16
C ARG A 348 19.03 23.27 35.70
N ALA A 349 19.31 21.99 35.46
CA ALA A 349 20.65 21.54 35.05
C ALA A 349 21.04 22.01 33.65
N PHE A 350 20.06 22.33 32.81
CA PHE A 350 20.21 22.71 31.41
C PHE A 350 20.07 24.23 31.18
N GLY A 351 19.90 25.00 32.25
CA GLY A 351 19.65 26.45 32.21
C GLY A 351 18.24 26.84 31.78
N VAL A 352 17.27 25.93 31.83
CA VAL A 352 15.89 26.21 31.40
C VAL A 352 15.03 26.58 32.61
N GLY A 353 14.54 27.82 32.63
CA GLY A 353 13.62 28.32 33.65
C GLY A 353 12.16 28.12 33.23
N MET A 354 11.27 28.08 34.22
CA MET A 354 9.82 28.06 34.00
C MET A 354 9.14 28.98 35.02
N VAL A 355 8.30 29.90 34.56
CA VAL A 355 7.53 30.83 35.39
C VAL A 355 6.04 30.53 35.24
N LEU A 356 5.41 30.17 36.35
CA LEU A 356 3.99 29.85 36.41
C LEU A 356 3.20 31.03 36.97
N SER A 357 2.31 31.62 36.17
CA SER A 357 1.35 32.63 36.62
C SER A 357 0.01 31.95 36.97
N THR A 358 -0.57 32.30 38.12
CA THR A 358 -1.89 31.80 38.54
C THR A 358 -2.68 32.86 39.32
N GLN A 359 -4.00 32.87 39.16
CA GLN A 359 -4.89 33.56 40.09
C GLN A 359 -4.93 32.89 41.47
N ASN A 360 -4.81 31.56 41.52
CA ASN A 360 -5.06 30.77 42.71
C ASN A 360 -3.94 29.72 42.92
N PRO A 361 -3.13 29.83 43.99
CA PRO A 361 -2.05 28.88 44.26
C PRO A 361 -2.57 27.51 44.70
N VAL A 362 -3.85 27.43 45.11
CA VAL A 362 -4.53 26.18 45.49
C VAL A 362 -4.60 25.18 44.35
N ASP A 363 -4.73 25.68 43.12
CA ASP A 363 -5.06 24.87 41.95
C ASP A 363 -3.81 24.36 41.22
N ILE A 364 -2.65 24.42 41.89
CA ILE A 364 -1.36 23.93 41.43
C ILE A 364 -0.92 22.74 42.31
N ASP A 365 -0.33 21.71 41.71
CA ASP A 365 0.29 20.58 42.43
C ASP A 365 1.41 21.07 43.35
N TYR A 366 1.42 20.60 44.60
CA TYR A 366 2.41 21.01 45.59
C TYR A 366 3.85 20.75 45.14
N LYS A 367 4.09 19.73 44.29
CA LYS A 367 5.41 19.43 43.72
C LYS A 367 5.87 20.47 42.70
N ALA A 368 4.94 21.13 42.01
CA ALA A 368 5.30 22.23 41.12
C ALA A 368 5.73 23.45 41.94
N LEU A 369 4.97 23.77 42.99
CA LEU A 369 5.29 24.87 43.91
C LEU A 369 6.61 24.63 44.68
N SER A 370 6.85 23.42 45.19
CA SER A 370 8.03 23.13 46.03
C SER A 370 9.35 23.17 45.27
N ASN A 371 9.34 23.11 43.93
CA ASN A 371 10.54 23.25 43.11
C ASN A 371 10.80 24.70 42.67
N ALA A 372 9.87 25.63 42.91
CA ALA A 372 10.06 27.04 42.57
C ALA A 372 10.89 27.77 43.64
N GLY A 373 12.06 28.26 43.24
CA GLY A 373 12.96 29.04 44.07
C GLY A 373 12.66 30.54 44.05
N THR A 374 11.96 31.06 43.04
CA THR A 374 11.55 32.47 42.96
C THR A 374 10.04 32.64 43.11
N TRP A 375 9.61 33.50 44.04
CA TRP A 375 8.20 33.75 44.34
C TRP A 375 7.90 35.23 44.22
N MET A 376 6.85 35.57 43.45
CA MET A 376 6.35 36.93 43.25
C MET A 376 4.89 36.99 43.65
N ILE A 377 4.65 37.46 44.87
CA ILE A 377 3.35 37.34 45.54
C ILE A 377 2.68 38.72 45.56
N GLY A 378 1.68 38.89 44.72
CA GLY A 378 0.79 40.04 44.76
C GLY A 378 -0.35 39.86 45.77
N ARG A 379 -1.22 40.86 45.86
CA ARG A 379 -2.41 40.81 46.71
C ARG A 379 -3.31 39.59 46.42
N LEU A 380 -3.77 38.92 47.48
CA LEU A 380 -4.68 37.76 47.43
C LEU A 380 -6.10 38.15 47.86
N GLN A 381 -7.11 37.35 47.49
CA GLN A 381 -8.52 37.60 47.85
C GLN A 381 -8.91 37.04 49.21
N THR A 382 -8.48 35.82 49.56
CA THR A 382 -8.92 35.14 50.79
C THR A 382 -7.74 34.72 51.67
N GLU A 383 -7.98 34.65 52.99
CA GLU A 383 -6.99 34.09 53.93
C GLU A 383 -6.69 32.61 53.64
N ARG A 384 -7.62 31.86 53.03
CA ARG A 384 -7.39 30.45 52.64
C ARG A 384 -6.33 30.31 51.54
N ASP A 385 -6.33 31.22 50.56
CA ASP A 385 -5.36 31.21 49.46
C ASP A 385 -3.97 31.58 49.99
N LYS A 386 -3.94 32.55 50.91
CA LYS A 386 -2.75 32.99 51.66
C LYS A 386 -2.18 31.87 52.52
N ASP A 387 -2.98 31.21 53.35
CA ASP A 387 -2.54 30.08 54.17
C ASP A 387 -1.95 28.96 53.31
N ARG A 388 -2.59 28.63 52.17
CA ARG A 388 -2.09 27.57 51.27
C ARG A 388 -0.81 27.97 50.54
N LEU A 389 -0.68 29.22 50.11
CA LEU A 389 0.57 29.76 49.56
C LEU A 389 1.71 29.70 50.58
N LEU A 390 1.45 30.14 51.81
CA LEU A 390 2.43 30.13 52.90
C LEU A 390 2.87 28.71 53.27
N ASN A 391 1.95 27.74 53.27
CA ASN A 391 2.28 26.32 53.43
C ASN A 391 3.12 25.77 52.27
N GLY A 392 2.85 26.19 51.03
CA GLY A 392 3.64 25.81 49.85
C GLY A 392 5.09 26.31 49.92
N MET A 393 5.28 27.57 50.33
CA MET A 393 6.61 28.16 50.54
C MET A 393 7.36 27.51 51.70
N GLY A 394 6.69 27.23 52.81
CA GLY A 394 7.30 26.56 53.97
C GLY A 394 7.76 25.13 53.70
N ALA A 395 7.30 24.51 52.59
CA ALA A 395 7.76 23.21 52.14
C ALA A 395 9.00 23.28 51.22
N SER A 396 9.32 24.44 50.64
CA SER A 396 10.50 24.62 49.77
C SER A 396 11.77 25.04 50.51
N ASP A 397 11.66 25.81 51.61
CA ASP A 397 12.80 26.23 52.41
C ASP A 397 12.40 26.47 53.89
N GLY A 398 13.20 25.95 54.83
CA GLY A 398 12.99 26.10 56.27
C GLY A 398 13.48 27.42 56.87
N SER A 399 14.08 28.30 56.07
CA SER A 399 14.61 29.61 56.49
C SER A 399 13.62 30.78 56.34
N VAL A 400 12.42 30.52 55.81
CA VAL A 400 11.42 31.56 55.47
C VAL A 400 10.68 32.07 56.72
N ASP A 401 10.70 33.39 56.95
CA ASP A 401 9.78 34.03 57.90
C ASP A 401 8.37 34.15 57.29
N ILE A 402 7.65 33.05 57.37
CA ILE A 402 6.26 32.89 56.90
C ILE A 402 5.33 33.94 57.55
N ALA A 403 5.58 34.32 58.81
CA ALA A 403 4.75 35.29 59.52
C ALA A 403 4.96 36.72 59.01
N ALA A 404 6.21 37.11 58.73
CA ALA A 404 6.52 38.40 58.12
C ALA A 404 5.93 38.51 56.70
N ILE A 405 6.09 37.48 55.86
CA ILE A 405 5.51 37.46 54.50
C ILE A 405 3.98 37.53 54.58
N GLY A 406 3.35 36.71 55.43
CA GLY A 406 1.89 36.71 55.61
C GLY A 406 1.33 38.07 56.05
N LYS A 407 2.04 38.82 56.90
CA LYS A 407 1.66 40.18 57.29
C LYS A 407 1.78 41.16 56.12
N SER A 408 2.86 41.08 55.36
CA SER A 408 3.14 41.97 54.22
C SER A 408 2.18 41.79 53.05
N ILE A 409 1.72 40.56 52.75
CA ILE A 409 0.75 40.29 51.67
C ILE A 409 -0.54 41.12 51.85
N SER A 410 -1.02 41.24 53.09
CA SER A 410 -2.25 41.96 53.41
C SER A 410 -2.14 43.48 53.29
N SER A 411 -0.92 44.04 53.21
CA SER A 411 -0.66 45.48 53.05
C SER A 411 -0.24 45.90 51.62
N LEU A 412 -0.20 44.99 50.65
CA LEU A 412 0.19 45.31 49.27
C LEU A 412 -0.86 46.16 48.53
N ASP A 413 -0.40 47.27 47.94
CA ASP A 413 -1.18 48.03 46.97
C ASP A 413 -1.31 47.32 45.61
N LYS A 414 -2.16 47.88 44.74
CA LYS A 414 -2.32 47.40 43.36
C LYS A 414 -0.99 47.55 42.60
N ARG A 415 -0.55 46.48 41.91
CA ARG A 415 0.76 46.35 41.23
C ARG A 415 1.97 46.33 42.17
N GLN A 416 1.79 46.12 43.47
CA GLN A 416 2.89 45.74 44.36
C GLN A 416 2.96 44.22 44.57
N PHE A 417 4.17 43.72 44.73
CA PHE A 417 4.50 42.32 44.90
C PHE A 417 5.59 42.16 45.97
N ILE A 418 5.56 41.02 46.66
CA ILE A 418 6.69 40.53 47.44
C ILE A 418 7.51 39.61 46.55
N LEU A 419 8.77 39.96 46.32
CA LEU A 419 9.78 39.06 45.79
C LEU A 419 10.41 38.28 46.95
N HIS A 420 10.45 36.96 46.83
CA HIS A 420 11.24 36.07 47.66
C HIS A 420 12.03 35.12 46.75
N SER A 421 13.31 34.92 47.03
CA SER A 421 14.19 33.99 46.31
C SER A 421 14.91 33.11 47.33
N THR A 422 15.09 31.82 47.04
CA THR A 422 15.89 30.90 47.88
C THR A 422 17.36 31.32 48.03
N ARG A 423 17.82 32.29 47.23
CA ARG A 423 19.16 32.91 47.35
C ARG A 423 19.16 34.20 48.19
N SER A 424 17.99 34.77 48.51
CA SER A 424 17.84 36.01 49.29
C SER A 424 16.95 35.78 50.51
N SER A 425 17.56 35.72 51.70
CA SER A 425 16.88 35.44 52.97
C SER A 425 15.84 36.47 53.40
N GLN A 426 15.87 37.70 52.86
CA GLN A 426 14.87 38.73 53.14
C GLN A 426 13.88 38.88 51.97
N PRO A 427 12.56 38.82 52.21
CA PRO A 427 11.55 39.16 51.21
C PRO A 427 11.58 40.67 50.94
N GLN A 428 11.43 41.06 49.67
CA GLN A 428 11.53 42.46 49.23
C GLN A 428 10.20 42.89 48.60
N VAL A 429 9.64 44.02 49.04
CA VAL A 429 8.45 44.60 48.40
C VAL A 429 8.87 45.50 47.24
N PHE A 430 8.17 45.40 46.11
CA PHE A 430 8.36 46.29 44.96
C PHE A 430 7.04 46.61 44.26
N GLY A 431 6.95 47.80 43.67
CA GLY A 431 5.95 48.14 42.67
C GLY A 431 6.49 47.82 41.29
N THR A 432 5.73 47.06 40.48
CA THR A 432 6.13 46.70 39.11
C THR A 432 6.34 47.96 38.25
N ARG A 433 7.42 48.00 37.46
CA ARG A 433 7.65 49.09 36.50
C ARG A 433 6.53 49.16 35.45
N TRP A 434 6.42 50.30 34.77
CA TRP A 434 5.60 50.38 33.57
C TRP A 434 6.19 49.50 32.46
N ALA A 435 5.33 48.74 31.78
CA ALA A 435 5.71 47.90 30.64
C ALA A 435 6.08 48.77 29.42
N MET A 436 7.08 48.33 28.64
CA MET A 436 7.43 48.94 27.36
C MET A 436 6.34 48.68 26.31
N SER A 437 5.71 47.51 26.37
CA SER A 437 4.57 47.12 25.56
C SER A 437 3.27 47.79 26.02
N TYR A 438 2.40 48.15 25.08
CA TYR A 438 1.02 48.57 25.39
C TYR A 438 0.16 47.37 25.76
N LEU A 439 -0.69 47.49 26.79
CA LEU A 439 -1.48 46.39 27.35
C LEU A 439 -3.00 46.66 27.24
N PRO A 440 -3.61 46.51 26.05
CA PRO A 440 -5.06 46.64 25.84
C PRO A 440 -5.88 45.47 26.42
N GLY A 441 -5.26 44.33 26.69
CA GLY A 441 -5.93 43.08 27.11
C GLY A 441 -5.85 42.00 26.02
N PRO A 442 -6.75 41.01 26.02
CA PRO A 442 -6.71 39.90 25.06
C PRO A 442 -6.87 40.35 23.60
N LEU A 443 -5.98 39.89 22.73
CA LEU A 443 -6.03 40.21 21.30
C LEU A 443 -7.04 39.34 20.54
N THR A 444 -7.80 39.96 19.64
CA THR A 444 -8.67 39.25 18.69
C THR A 444 -7.88 38.59 17.57
N ARG A 445 -8.47 37.59 16.88
CA ARG A 445 -7.83 36.93 15.72
C ARG A 445 -7.43 37.92 14.61
N GLU A 446 -8.22 38.97 14.39
CA GLU A 446 -7.93 39.99 13.37
C GLU A 446 -6.79 40.93 13.81
N GLN A 447 -6.72 41.26 15.10
CA GLN A 447 -5.57 41.99 15.68
C GLN A 447 -4.26 41.19 15.59
N ILE A 448 -4.29 39.88 15.86
CA ILE A 448 -3.13 38.99 15.66
C ILE A 448 -2.70 38.98 14.18
N ARG A 449 -3.65 38.96 13.25
CA ARG A 449 -3.40 39.04 11.80
C ARG A 449 -2.78 40.35 11.35
N GLN A 450 -3.10 41.46 12.01
CA GLN A 450 -2.49 42.78 11.77
C GLN A 450 -1.07 42.88 12.33
N LEU A 451 -0.77 42.18 13.43
CA LEU A 451 0.57 42.14 14.04
C LEU A 451 1.53 41.17 13.36
N THR A 452 1.01 40.11 12.73
CA THR A 452 1.82 39.11 12.06
C THR A 452 2.14 39.59 10.64
N SER A 453 3.40 39.87 10.32
CA SER A 453 3.75 40.38 8.99
C SER A 453 3.44 39.37 7.87
N GLU A 454 3.30 39.87 6.64
CA GLU A 454 3.14 38.99 5.47
C GLU A 454 4.44 38.24 5.16
N ASP A 455 5.59 38.88 5.34
CA ASP A 455 6.92 38.27 5.22
C ASP A 455 7.13 37.11 6.21
N GLN A 456 6.79 37.28 7.50
CA GLN A 456 6.88 36.17 8.47
C GLN A 456 5.97 35.00 8.08
N ARG A 457 4.77 35.26 7.53
CA ARG A 457 3.87 34.21 7.03
C ARG A 457 4.43 33.50 5.79
N GLN A 458 5.00 34.24 4.85
CA GLN A 458 5.64 33.67 3.66
C GLN A 458 6.93 32.89 4.01
N GLN A 459 7.74 33.37 4.96
CA GLN A 459 8.93 32.65 5.45
C GLN A 459 8.55 31.38 6.21
N ALA A 460 7.49 31.40 7.03
CA ALA A 460 6.97 30.20 7.67
C ALA A 460 6.50 29.17 6.63
N GLN A 461 5.80 29.59 5.57
CA GLN A 461 5.40 28.72 4.46
C GLN A 461 6.59 28.20 3.64
N ALA A 462 7.58 29.04 3.34
CA ALA A 462 8.78 28.64 2.61
C ALA A 462 9.62 27.62 3.40
N SER A 463 9.67 27.75 4.73
CA SER A 463 10.35 26.80 5.63
C SER A 463 9.75 25.40 5.55
N VAL A 464 8.44 25.27 5.31
CA VAL A 464 7.79 23.98 5.04
C VAL A 464 8.36 23.34 3.77
N VAL A 465 8.52 24.12 2.69
CA VAL A 465 9.01 23.61 1.40
C VAL A 465 10.46 23.11 1.50
N THR A 466 11.33 23.78 2.25
CA THR A 466 12.72 23.31 2.46
C THR A 466 12.81 22.11 3.40
N ALA A 467 11.97 22.00 4.43
CA ALA A 467 11.91 20.80 5.28
C ALA A 467 11.39 19.58 4.49
N VAL A 468 10.36 19.79 3.65
CA VAL A 468 9.77 18.83 2.69
C VAL A 468 10.74 18.42 1.58
N ALA A 469 11.83 19.15 1.37
CA ALA A 469 12.91 18.75 0.46
C ALA A 469 13.99 17.88 1.13
N GLY A 470 14.06 17.87 2.47
CA GLY A 470 15.05 17.11 3.26
C GLY A 470 14.54 15.73 3.67
N ALA A 471 13.29 15.64 4.13
CA ALA A 471 12.57 14.38 4.25
C ALA A 471 11.82 14.13 2.93
N GLN A 472 11.87 12.92 2.36
CA GLN A 472 11.05 12.57 1.19
C GLN A 472 9.57 12.59 1.58
N ALA A 473 8.91 13.74 1.47
CA ALA A 473 7.47 13.81 1.62
C ALA A 473 6.82 12.92 0.57
N ALA A 474 5.90 12.05 1.01
CA ALA A 474 4.97 11.43 0.09
C ALA A 474 4.25 12.53 -0.68
N ALA A 475 4.13 12.37 -2.00
CA ALA A 475 3.32 13.29 -2.79
C ALA A 475 1.89 13.34 -2.21
N PRO A 476 1.22 14.51 -2.19
CA PRO A 476 -0.14 14.59 -1.69
C PRO A 476 -1.02 13.61 -2.45
N LEU A 477 -1.69 12.73 -1.69
CA LEU A 477 -2.54 11.67 -2.24
C LEU A 477 -3.73 12.28 -2.99
N ALA A 478 -4.06 11.72 -4.14
CA ALA A 478 -5.30 12.04 -4.86
C ALA A 478 -6.53 11.49 -4.11
N ASP A 479 -7.74 11.97 -4.46
CA ASP A 479 -9.01 11.56 -3.83
C ASP A 479 -9.28 10.04 -3.92
N ASN A 480 -8.69 9.37 -4.90
CA ASN A 480 -8.75 7.92 -5.11
C ASN A 480 -7.49 7.17 -4.64
N GLU A 481 -6.61 7.79 -3.84
CA GLU A 481 -5.38 7.19 -3.33
C GLU A 481 -5.42 7.02 -1.80
N SER A 482 -4.72 6.02 -1.28
CA SER A 482 -4.56 5.81 0.16
C SER A 482 -3.20 5.24 0.51
N ALA A 483 -2.55 5.73 1.57
CA ALA A 483 -1.38 5.07 2.15
C ALA A 483 -1.73 3.74 2.86
N VAL A 484 -3.01 3.38 2.95
CA VAL A 484 -3.51 2.21 3.68
C VAL A 484 -4.17 1.21 2.72
N ALA A 485 -3.76 -0.05 2.78
CA ALA A 485 -4.34 -1.11 1.96
C ALA A 485 -5.86 -1.24 2.19
N PRO A 486 -6.70 -1.17 1.15
CA PRO A 486 -8.15 -1.27 1.31
C PRO A 486 -8.57 -2.69 1.73
N GLN A 487 -9.64 -2.77 2.53
CA GLN A 487 -10.13 -4.05 3.06
C GLN A 487 -10.65 -4.95 1.95
N THR A 488 -10.01 -6.11 1.79
CA THR A 488 -10.36 -7.16 0.84
C THR A 488 -11.15 -8.27 1.55
N ALA A 489 -11.97 -9.03 0.82
CA ALA A 489 -12.72 -10.16 1.36
C ALA A 489 -11.81 -11.26 1.95
N ASP A 490 -12.05 -11.69 3.20
CA ASP A 490 -11.17 -12.63 3.96
C ASP A 490 -10.89 -14.00 3.31
N SER A 491 -11.60 -14.37 2.25
CA SER A 491 -11.40 -15.62 1.51
C SER A 491 -10.48 -15.48 0.29
N VAL A 492 -9.93 -14.29 0.04
CA VAL A 492 -9.08 -14.00 -1.12
C VAL A 492 -7.67 -13.67 -0.65
N ARG A 493 -6.67 -14.28 -1.29
CA ARG A 493 -5.26 -13.99 -1.02
C ARG A 493 -4.92 -12.61 -1.58
N VAL A 494 -4.22 -11.80 -0.80
CA VAL A 494 -3.61 -10.54 -1.27
C VAL A 494 -2.13 -10.80 -1.58
N ARG A 495 -1.67 -10.24 -2.69
CA ARG A 495 -0.31 -10.36 -3.24
C ARG A 495 0.16 -9.03 -3.81
N TYR A 496 1.47 -8.92 -4.04
CA TYR A 496 2.13 -7.75 -4.62
C TYR A 496 3.05 -8.25 -5.72
N LEU A 497 2.95 -7.67 -6.92
CA LEU A 497 3.77 -8.07 -8.05
C LEU A 497 5.23 -7.63 -7.85
N ASP A 498 6.18 -8.53 -8.07
CA ASP A 498 7.59 -8.14 -8.23
C ASP A 498 7.76 -7.47 -9.61
N PRO A 499 8.19 -6.20 -9.70
CA PRO A 499 8.37 -5.52 -10.98
C PRO A 499 9.53 -6.08 -11.83
N ALA A 500 10.31 -7.04 -11.34
CA ALA A 500 11.39 -7.69 -12.09
C ALA A 500 10.91 -8.86 -13.00
N VAL A 501 9.61 -9.17 -13.04
CA VAL A 501 9.06 -10.28 -13.83
C VAL A 501 9.04 -9.99 -15.34
N SER A 502 9.12 -11.03 -16.17
CA SER A 502 9.23 -10.92 -17.64
C SER A 502 8.01 -10.29 -18.33
N TYR A 503 6.85 -10.29 -17.66
CA TYR A 503 5.59 -9.74 -18.15
C TYR A 503 5.21 -8.40 -17.47
N ALA A 504 6.10 -7.80 -16.66
CA ALA A 504 5.87 -6.55 -15.94
C ALA A 504 5.41 -5.40 -16.88
N ASP A 505 6.11 -5.23 -18.00
CA ASP A 505 5.80 -4.20 -19.02
C ASP A 505 4.37 -4.32 -19.58
N GLN A 506 3.83 -5.55 -19.69
CA GLN A 506 2.48 -5.80 -20.21
C GLN A 506 1.39 -5.36 -19.23
N LEU A 507 1.70 -5.43 -17.93
CA LEU A 507 0.83 -4.98 -16.83
C LEU A 507 0.97 -3.48 -16.52
N GLY A 508 1.81 -2.76 -17.28
CA GLY A 508 2.17 -1.37 -17.00
C GLY A 508 2.98 -1.20 -15.71
N ALA A 509 3.66 -2.24 -15.24
CA ALA A 509 4.34 -2.23 -13.96
C ALA A 509 5.66 -1.45 -14.01
N SER A 510 5.94 -0.64 -12.98
CA SER A 510 7.14 0.19 -12.86
C SER A 510 7.97 -0.21 -11.64
N ALA A 511 9.25 -0.51 -11.85
CA ALA A 511 10.20 -0.85 -10.78
C ALA A 511 10.49 0.30 -9.80
N THR A 512 10.18 1.53 -10.20
CA THR A 512 10.24 2.73 -9.33
C THR A 512 8.87 3.21 -8.87
N GLY A 513 7.80 2.56 -9.32
CA GLY A 513 6.42 2.91 -8.99
C GLY A 513 6.10 2.70 -7.52
N LYS A 514 5.61 3.74 -6.84
CA LYS A 514 5.09 3.66 -5.46
C LYS A 514 3.57 3.50 -5.43
N ARG A 515 2.88 3.80 -6.52
CA ARG A 515 1.43 3.60 -6.66
C ARG A 515 1.15 2.13 -6.92
N LEU A 516 0.13 1.59 -6.28
CA LEU A 516 -0.29 0.20 -6.40
C LEU A 516 -1.69 0.15 -7.01
N GLN A 517 -1.77 -0.31 -8.25
CA GLN A 517 -3.02 -0.56 -8.95
C GLN A 517 -3.54 -1.97 -8.62
N ALA A 518 -4.85 -2.11 -8.46
CA ALA A 518 -5.48 -3.40 -8.20
C ALA A 518 -5.61 -4.24 -9.48
N GLY A 519 -5.24 -5.51 -9.40
CA GLY A 519 -5.46 -6.53 -10.42
C GLY A 519 -5.95 -7.86 -9.83
N LEU A 520 -6.48 -8.74 -10.67
CA LEU A 520 -6.93 -10.08 -10.31
C LEU A 520 -6.07 -11.12 -11.01
N ALA A 521 -5.26 -11.87 -10.26
CA ALA A 521 -4.49 -13.00 -10.76
C ALA A 521 -5.34 -14.29 -10.65
N VAL A 522 -5.41 -15.06 -11.74
CA VAL A 522 -6.26 -16.25 -11.84
C VAL A 522 -5.54 -17.38 -12.57
N ARG A 523 -5.59 -18.58 -11.99
CA ARG A 523 -5.13 -19.86 -12.59
C ARG A 523 -6.32 -20.80 -12.75
N VAL A 524 -6.49 -21.37 -13.94
CA VAL A 524 -7.59 -22.25 -14.31
C VAL A 524 -7.07 -23.49 -15.02
N GLU A 525 -7.43 -24.67 -14.52
CA GLU A 525 -7.23 -25.95 -15.20
C GLU A 525 -8.39 -26.18 -16.19
N LEU A 526 -8.04 -26.58 -17.42
CA LEU A 526 -8.94 -26.88 -18.53
C LEU A 526 -8.76 -28.34 -18.96
N LEU A 527 -9.85 -29.09 -19.07
CA LEU A 527 -9.84 -30.49 -19.52
C LEU A 527 -10.56 -30.67 -20.87
N PHE A 528 -9.80 -30.81 -21.95
CA PHE A 528 -10.35 -31.20 -23.25
C PHE A 528 -10.45 -32.74 -23.32
N ASP A 529 -11.67 -33.29 -23.30
CA ASP A 529 -11.95 -34.73 -23.42
C ASP A 529 -12.87 -35.01 -24.63
N ASP A 530 -12.48 -35.94 -25.52
CA ASP A 530 -13.39 -36.50 -26.52
C ASP A 530 -13.18 -38.01 -26.65
N THR A 531 -14.26 -38.75 -26.40
CA THR A 531 -14.27 -40.22 -26.39
C THR A 531 -14.03 -40.86 -27.76
N LYS A 532 -14.35 -40.19 -28.88
CA LYS A 532 -14.17 -40.72 -30.24
C LYS A 532 -12.72 -40.57 -30.69
N ALA A 533 -12.13 -39.40 -30.45
CA ALA A 533 -10.72 -39.11 -30.65
C ALA A 533 -9.82 -39.86 -29.66
N LYS A 534 -10.38 -40.29 -28.52
CA LYS A 534 -9.65 -40.77 -27.33
C LYS A 534 -8.69 -39.69 -26.81
N LEU A 535 -9.12 -38.44 -26.92
CA LEU A 535 -8.43 -37.28 -26.41
C LEU A 535 -8.75 -37.15 -24.93
N ARG A 536 -7.72 -36.95 -24.11
CA ARG A 536 -7.83 -36.37 -22.77
C ARG A 536 -6.62 -35.47 -22.59
N HIS A 537 -6.83 -34.16 -22.52
CA HIS A 537 -5.78 -33.17 -22.42
C HIS A 537 -6.09 -32.17 -21.33
N GLU A 538 -5.19 -32.09 -20.35
CA GLU A 538 -5.19 -31.07 -19.32
C GLU A 538 -4.29 -29.91 -19.80
N ALA A 539 -4.80 -28.69 -19.73
CA ALA A 539 -4.13 -27.44 -20.09
C ALA A 539 -4.38 -26.40 -18.99
N GLU A 540 -3.45 -25.46 -18.83
CA GLU A 540 -3.54 -24.40 -17.82
C GLU A 540 -3.75 -23.05 -18.51
N TRP A 541 -4.68 -22.24 -17.97
CA TRP A 541 -4.92 -20.87 -18.38
C TRP A 541 -4.58 -19.96 -17.20
N GLU A 542 -3.65 -19.05 -17.42
CA GLU A 542 -3.14 -18.11 -16.43
C GLU A 542 -3.21 -16.69 -16.95
N ALA A 543 -3.82 -15.80 -16.17
CA ALA A 543 -3.93 -14.40 -16.54
C ALA A 543 -3.99 -13.47 -15.34
N ILE A 544 -3.67 -12.20 -15.60
CA ILE A 544 -3.90 -11.08 -14.71
C ILE A 544 -4.85 -10.09 -15.41
N ILE A 545 -5.91 -9.68 -14.71
CA ILE A 545 -6.89 -8.69 -15.18
C ILE A 545 -6.68 -7.40 -14.37
N THR A 546 -6.36 -6.29 -15.02
CA THR A 546 -6.05 -4.99 -14.38
C THR A 546 -6.30 -3.84 -15.37
N PRO A 547 -6.75 -2.64 -14.93
CA PRO A 547 -7.21 -2.29 -13.58
C PRO A 547 -8.56 -2.93 -13.20
N LEU A 548 -8.88 -2.94 -11.90
CA LEU A 548 -10.17 -3.40 -11.39
C LEU A 548 -11.18 -2.24 -11.21
N ASP A 549 -11.55 -1.59 -12.32
CA ASP A 549 -12.43 -0.40 -12.30
C ASP A 549 -13.94 -0.74 -12.36
N GLY A 550 -14.31 -1.99 -12.14
CA GLY A 550 -15.70 -2.41 -12.24
C GLY A 550 -15.92 -3.92 -12.07
N PRO A 551 -17.03 -4.46 -12.59
CA PRO A 551 -17.18 -5.90 -12.82
C PRO A 551 -16.00 -6.40 -13.66
N VAL A 552 -15.48 -7.58 -13.33
CA VAL A 552 -14.39 -8.20 -14.12
C VAL A 552 -14.91 -8.53 -15.50
N ASP A 553 -14.31 -7.91 -16.52
CA ASP A 553 -14.35 -8.44 -17.88
C ASP A 553 -13.19 -9.43 -18.04
N ALA A 554 -13.46 -10.54 -18.71
CA ALA A 554 -12.45 -11.57 -18.99
C ALA A 554 -11.81 -11.36 -20.37
N ASP A 555 -12.38 -10.50 -21.21
CA ASP A 555 -11.79 -10.12 -22.50
C ASP A 555 -10.55 -9.20 -22.30
N ASP A 556 -10.44 -8.54 -21.14
CA ASP A 556 -9.28 -7.73 -20.70
C ASP A 556 -8.16 -8.58 -20.03
N ALA A 557 -8.21 -9.91 -20.13
CA ALA A 557 -7.24 -10.80 -19.50
C ALA A 557 -5.87 -10.76 -20.19
N ILE A 558 -4.85 -10.35 -19.44
CA ILE A 558 -3.45 -10.35 -19.89
C ILE A 558 -2.87 -11.73 -19.56
N MET A 559 -2.65 -12.54 -20.60
CA MET A 559 -2.08 -13.88 -20.48
C MET A 559 -0.64 -13.81 -19.96
N VAL A 560 -0.37 -14.50 -18.86
CA VAL A 560 0.92 -14.52 -18.16
C VAL A 560 1.24 -15.93 -17.70
N ASP A 561 2.52 -16.24 -17.47
CA ASP A 561 3.00 -17.47 -16.84
C ASP A 561 3.61 -17.03 -15.51
N TYR A 562 2.87 -17.18 -14.40
CA TYR A 562 3.21 -16.58 -13.10
C TYR A 562 3.47 -17.61 -11.99
N ASP A 563 4.60 -17.47 -11.33
CA ASP A 563 4.97 -18.29 -10.17
C ASP A 563 4.51 -17.64 -8.85
N ASP A 564 4.33 -18.44 -7.79
CA ASP A 564 4.21 -17.94 -6.41
C ASP A 564 5.38 -17.02 -6.02
N ARG A 565 6.54 -17.17 -6.67
CA ARG A 565 7.74 -16.32 -6.48
C ARG A 565 7.58 -14.90 -7.05
N ASP A 566 6.74 -14.72 -8.06
CA ASP A 566 6.48 -13.44 -8.72
C ASP A 566 5.51 -12.57 -7.89
N LEU A 567 4.84 -13.19 -6.92
CA LEU A 567 3.76 -12.63 -6.11
C LEU A 567 4.17 -12.56 -4.63
N ALA A 568 4.82 -11.47 -4.25
CA ALA A 568 5.23 -11.19 -2.88
C ALA A 568 4.04 -11.13 -1.91
N SER A 569 4.28 -11.53 -0.65
CA SER A 569 3.27 -11.56 0.42
C SER A 569 3.22 -10.29 1.28
N LYS A 570 4.11 -9.32 1.03
CA LYS A 570 4.21 -8.05 1.76
C LYS A 570 4.21 -6.88 0.78
N ALA A 571 3.61 -5.77 1.20
CA ALA A 571 3.65 -4.52 0.47
C ALA A 571 5.08 -3.95 0.38
N PRO A 572 5.44 -3.27 -0.71
CA PRO A 572 6.64 -2.44 -0.76
C PRO A 572 6.55 -1.26 0.22
N GLU A 573 7.71 -0.74 0.63
CA GLU A 573 7.80 0.37 1.57
C GLU A 573 7.37 1.69 0.93
N GLY A 574 6.50 2.46 1.60
CA GLY A 574 5.93 3.69 1.05
C GLY A 574 4.88 3.48 -0.04
N ALA A 575 4.22 2.33 -0.07
CA ALA A 575 3.13 2.01 -1.00
C ALA A 575 1.93 2.97 -0.88
N VAL A 576 1.42 3.41 -2.03
CA VAL A 576 0.19 4.20 -2.19
C VAL A 576 -0.81 3.38 -2.98
N TYR A 577 -1.93 2.98 -2.38
CA TYR A 577 -2.97 2.18 -3.03
C TYR A 577 -3.91 3.06 -3.83
N VAL A 578 -4.01 2.81 -5.13
CA VAL A 578 -5.08 3.36 -5.97
C VAL A 578 -6.35 2.57 -5.65
N LEU A 579 -7.36 3.24 -5.11
CA LEU A 579 -8.62 2.63 -4.67
C LEU A 579 -9.45 2.22 -5.89
N PRO A 580 -9.69 0.91 -6.10
CA PRO A 580 -10.47 0.45 -7.26
C PRO A 580 -11.97 0.68 -7.05
N ASP A 581 -12.69 0.98 -8.13
CA ASP A 581 -14.16 0.99 -8.15
C ASP A 581 -14.77 -0.41 -7.95
N ALA A 582 -13.97 -1.46 -8.18
CA ALA A 582 -14.32 -2.84 -7.84
C ALA A 582 -14.62 -3.04 -6.35
N LYS A 583 -15.67 -3.81 -6.07
CA LYS A 583 -16.14 -4.10 -4.70
C LYS A 583 -15.34 -5.23 -4.04
N ILE A 584 -14.01 -5.10 -4.01
CA ILE A 584 -13.04 -6.09 -3.50
C ILE A 584 -13.22 -6.49 -2.03
N LYS A 585 -14.00 -5.73 -1.24
CA LYS A 585 -14.42 -6.11 0.11
C LYS A 585 -15.46 -7.24 0.14
N ASN A 586 -16.20 -7.45 -0.96
CA ASN A 586 -17.37 -8.33 -0.99
C ASN A 586 -17.05 -9.68 -1.63
N LYS A 587 -17.29 -10.78 -0.91
CA LYS A 587 -17.15 -12.17 -1.43
C LYS A 587 -18.00 -12.46 -2.68
N THR A 588 -19.05 -11.68 -2.94
CA THR A 588 -19.85 -11.77 -4.16
C THR A 588 -19.12 -11.28 -5.41
N TYR A 589 -18.21 -10.30 -5.28
CA TYR A 589 -17.44 -9.76 -6.41
C TYR A 589 -16.59 -10.86 -7.07
N PHE A 590 -15.76 -11.54 -6.29
CA PHE A 590 -14.89 -12.61 -6.77
C PHE A 590 -15.68 -13.81 -7.31
N ARG A 591 -16.84 -14.14 -6.74
CA ARG A 591 -17.72 -15.19 -7.29
C ARG A 591 -18.29 -14.81 -8.65
N SER A 592 -18.63 -13.54 -8.86
CA SER A 592 -19.06 -13.03 -10.17
C SER A 592 -17.90 -13.02 -11.16
N ALA A 593 -16.69 -12.65 -10.75
CA ALA A 593 -15.48 -12.72 -11.58
C ALA A 593 -15.17 -14.16 -12.02
N GLN A 594 -15.16 -15.11 -11.08
CA GLN A 594 -15.00 -16.54 -11.36
C GLN A 594 -16.04 -17.06 -12.37
N ALA A 595 -17.31 -16.63 -12.25
CA ALA A 595 -18.35 -17.00 -13.20
C ALA A 595 -18.12 -16.37 -14.59
N ALA A 596 -17.69 -15.10 -14.66
CA ALA A 596 -17.41 -14.41 -15.91
C ALA A 596 -16.23 -15.04 -16.68
N ILE A 597 -15.12 -15.33 -15.99
CA ILE A 597 -13.94 -16.00 -16.55
C ILE A 597 -14.32 -17.40 -17.05
N LYS A 598 -15.05 -18.18 -16.24
CA LYS A 598 -15.52 -19.51 -16.64
C LYS A 598 -16.47 -19.48 -17.85
N ASP A 599 -17.30 -18.45 -17.96
CA ASP A 599 -18.18 -18.25 -19.11
C ASP A 599 -17.46 -17.70 -20.35
N HIS A 600 -16.33 -17.00 -20.19
CA HIS A 600 -15.43 -16.61 -21.29
C HIS A 600 -14.69 -17.83 -21.85
N LEU A 601 -14.01 -18.59 -20.98
CA LEU A 601 -13.23 -19.77 -21.38
C LEU A 601 -14.12 -20.81 -22.08
N TYR A 602 -15.32 -21.07 -21.55
CA TYR A 602 -16.33 -21.93 -22.18
C TYR A 602 -16.75 -21.50 -23.61
N ARG A 603 -16.61 -20.22 -23.96
CA ARG A 603 -17.00 -19.69 -25.29
C ARG A 603 -15.84 -19.54 -26.27
N ASN A 604 -14.62 -19.36 -25.76
CA ASN A 604 -13.49 -18.91 -26.55
C ASN A 604 -12.36 -19.96 -26.64
N GLU A 605 -12.24 -20.88 -25.68
CA GLU A 605 -11.19 -21.91 -25.68
C GLU A 605 -11.67 -23.18 -26.41
N GLU A 606 -11.03 -23.47 -27.54
CA GLU A 606 -11.32 -24.60 -28.41
C GLU A 606 -10.02 -25.31 -28.83
N LEU A 607 -9.99 -26.64 -28.75
CA LEU A 607 -8.88 -27.43 -29.26
C LEU A 607 -9.18 -27.94 -30.68
N HIS A 608 -8.35 -27.56 -31.65
CA HIS A 608 -8.45 -28.02 -33.03
C HIS A 608 -7.62 -29.29 -33.26
N LEU A 609 -8.26 -30.34 -33.76
CA LEU A 609 -7.64 -31.58 -34.23
C LEU A 609 -7.89 -31.76 -35.73
N ILE A 610 -6.99 -32.48 -36.41
CA ILE A 610 -7.20 -32.92 -37.80
C ILE A 610 -7.76 -34.34 -37.75
N TYR A 611 -8.79 -34.62 -38.53
CA TYR A 611 -9.48 -35.91 -38.58
C TYR A 611 -9.56 -36.41 -40.02
N ASN A 612 -9.33 -37.71 -40.22
CA ASN A 612 -9.58 -38.38 -41.49
C ASN A 612 -10.81 -39.30 -41.34
N PRO A 613 -11.97 -38.98 -41.95
CA PRO A 613 -13.20 -39.75 -41.75
C PRO A 613 -13.15 -41.14 -42.40
N SER A 614 -12.41 -41.28 -43.48
CA SER A 614 -12.26 -42.53 -44.24
C SER A 614 -11.43 -43.58 -43.47
N LEU A 615 -10.34 -43.16 -42.83
CA LEU A 615 -9.43 -44.00 -42.02
C LEU A 615 -9.83 -44.03 -40.54
N LYS A 616 -10.68 -43.11 -40.08
CA LYS A 616 -11.06 -42.90 -38.67
C LYS A 616 -9.87 -42.61 -37.75
N LEU A 617 -8.90 -41.86 -38.29
CA LEU A 617 -7.71 -41.42 -37.58
C LEU A 617 -7.85 -39.96 -37.15
N TYR A 618 -7.33 -39.65 -35.97
CA TYR A 618 -7.25 -38.30 -35.40
C TYR A 618 -5.78 -37.90 -35.22
N SER A 619 -5.49 -36.61 -35.38
CA SER A 619 -4.16 -36.06 -35.11
C SER A 619 -3.85 -36.08 -33.62
N ARG A 620 -2.57 -36.04 -33.28
CA ARG A 620 -2.11 -35.75 -31.91
C ARG A 620 -2.13 -34.24 -31.70
N ILE A 621 -2.09 -33.83 -30.45
CA ILE A 621 -2.03 -32.43 -30.05
C ILE A 621 -0.71 -31.83 -30.55
N GLY A 622 -0.79 -30.71 -31.28
CA GLY A 622 0.37 -30.08 -31.91
C GLY A 622 1.02 -30.86 -33.07
N GLU A 623 0.44 -31.98 -33.54
CA GLU A 623 0.96 -32.71 -34.71
C GLU A 623 0.77 -31.86 -35.97
N SER A 624 1.84 -31.68 -36.75
CA SER A 624 1.74 -30.89 -37.98
C SER A 624 0.85 -31.58 -39.01
N ARG A 625 0.21 -30.80 -39.89
CA ARG A 625 -0.63 -31.35 -40.96
C ARG A 625 0.14 -32.35 -41.83
N SER A 626 1.41 -32.08 -42.13
CA SER A 626 2.27 -32.99 -42.91
C SER A 626 2.59 -34.30 -42.18
N ASP A 627 2.82 -34.26 -40.86
CA ASP A 627 3.11 -35.47 -40.09
C ASP A 627 1.86 -36.35 -39.96
N PHE A 628 0.69 -35.71 -39.76
CA PHE A 628 -0.59 -36.41 -39.73
C PHE A 628 -0.94 -37.01 -41.10
N GLU A 629 -0.74 -36.27 -42.20
CA GLU A 629 -0.95 -36.77 -43.55
C GLU A 629 -0.03 -37.95 -43.88
N ALA A 630 1.24 -37.91 -43.48
CA ALA A 630 2.16 -39.04 -43.63
C ALA A 630 1.68 -40.29 -42.86
N ARG A 631 1.12 -40.11 -41.66
CA ARG A 631 0.51 -41.19 -40.86
C ARG A 631 -0.78 -41.73 -41.49
N CYS A 632 -1.60 -40.87 -42.10
CA CYS A 632 -2.77 -41.29 -42.87
C CYS A 632 -2.38 -42.09 -44.12
N ARG A 633 -1.38 -41.65 -44.88
CA ARG A 633 -0.83 -42.39 -46.04
C ARG A 633 -0.31 -43.77 -45.61
N GLN A 634 0.43 -43.86 -44.50
CA GLN A 634 0.95 -45.14 -44.00
C GLN A 634 -0.16 -46.14 -43.63
N GLU A 635 -1.27 -45.70 -43.02
CA GLU A 635 -2.40 -46.59 -42.74
C GLU A 635 -3.20 -46.92 -44.01
N ALA A 636 -3.27 -46.01 -44.98
CA ALA A 636 -3.86 -46.26 -46.29
C ALA A 636 -3.06 -47.32 -47.08
N ASP A 637 -1.73 -47.22 -47.13
CA ASP A 637 -0.85 -48.26 -47.70
C ASP A 637 -1.09 -49.62 -47.02
N ALA A 638 -1.18 -49.63 -45.68
CA ALA A 638 -1.50 -50.83 -44.92
C ALA A 638 -2.94 -51.35 -45.17
N CYS A 639 -3.85 -50.54 -45.69
CA CYS A 639 -5.16 -51.00 -46.19
C CYS A 639 -5.06 -51.53 -47.63
N VAL A 640 -4.31 -50.86 -48.52
CA VAL A 640 -4.01 -51.35 -49.88
C VAL A 640 -3.42 -52.75 -49.82
N ASP A 641 -2.40 -52.99 -48.98
CA ASP A 641 -1.81 -54.33 -48.78
C ASP A 641 -2.85 -55.38 -48.37
N LYS A 642 -3.73 -55.05 -47.40
CA LYS A 642 -4.79 -55.95 -46.92
C LYS A 642 -5.83 -56.26 -48.00
N GLU A 643 -6.09 -55.35 -48.93
CA GLU A 643 -7.08 -55.56 -50.01
C GLU A 643 -6.46 -56.24 -51.23
N ALA A 644 -5.23 -55.87 -51.58
CA ALA A 644 -4.40 -56.55 -52.57
C ALA A 644 -4.18 -58.03 -52.20
N ASP A 645 -3.97 -58.37 -50.92
CA ASP A 645 -3.86 -59.78 -50.48
C ASP A 645 -5.20 -60.54 -50.61
N LYS A 646 -6.34 -59.92 -50.29
CA LYS A 646 -7.68 -60.53 -50.53
C LYS A 646 -7.86 -60.82 -52.02
N LEU A 647 -7.57 -59.84 -52.86
CA LEU A 647 -7.66 -59.94 -54.31
C LEU A 647 -6.75 -61.05 -54.81
N ARG A 648 -5.46 -61.04 -54.44
CA ARG A 648 -4.45 -62.07 -54.76
C ARG A 648 -4.92 -63.49 -54.43
N VAL A 649 -5.56 -63.72 -53.28
CA VAL A 649 -6.11 -65.03 -52.89
C VAL A 649 -7.26 -65.50 -53.82
N VAL A 650 -8.05 -64.58 -54.37
CA VAL A 650 -9.07 -64.89 -55.39
C VAL A 650 -8.42 -65.15 -56.75
N LEU A 651 -7.41 -64.36 -57.11
CA LEU A 651 -6.74 -64.40 -58.40
C LEU A 651 -5.87 -65.64 -58.61
N VAL A 652 -5.10 -66.07 -57.61
CA VAL A 652 -4.34 -67.34 -57.69
C VAL A 652 -5.27 -68.49 -58.05
N LYS A 653 -6.48 -68.54 -57.46
CA LYS A 653 -7.50 -69.55 -57.79
C LYS A 653 -8.08 -69.41 -59.20
N LYS A 654 -8.14 -68.20 -59.79
CA LYS A 654 -8.51 -67.99 -61.21
C LYS A 654 -7.37 -68.47 -62.12
N LEU A 655 -6.14 -68.02 -61.87
CA LEU A 655 -4.94 -68.35 -62.65
C LEU A 655 -4.62 -69.86 -62.65
N ASP A 656 -4.70 -70.54 -61.50
CA ASP A 656 -4.47 -71.98 -61.40
C ASP A 656 -5.46 -72.78 -62.28
N ARG A 657 -6.72 -72.33 -62.36
CA ARG A 657 -7.74 -72.96 -63.23
C ARG A 657 -7.43 -72.75 -64.71
N ILE A 658 -7.00 -71.55 -65.09
CA ILE A 658 -6.64 -71.23 -66.48
C ILE A 658 -5.36 -71.97 -66.87
N ASN A 659 -4.32 -71.94 -66.05
CA ASN A 659 -3.07 -72.67 -66.29
C ASN A 659 -3.30 -74.19 -66.42
N ALA A 660 -4.10 -74.80 -65.53
CA ALA A 660 -4.47 -76.22 -65.63
C ALA A 660 -5.40 -76.53 -66.83
N ALA A 661 -6.02 -75.52 -67.45
CA ALA A 661 -6.75 -75.65 -68.70
C ALA A 661 -5.83 -75.48 -69.93
N ILE A 662 -4.85 -74.56 -69.86
CA ILE A 662 -3.78 -74.36 -70.85
C ILE A 662 -2.96 -75.65 -71.00
N GLU A 663 -2.49 -76.24 -69.90
CA GLU A 663 -1.71 -77.49 -69.91
C GLU A 663 -2.48 -78.63 -70.63
N LYS A 664 -3.76 -78.82 -70.28
CA LYS A 664 -4.65 -79.79 -70.94
C LYS A 664 -4.97 -79.46 -72.39
N ALA A 665 -4.91 -78.18 -72.78
CA ALA A 665 -5.08 -77.76 -74.17
C ALA A 665 -3.78 -77.97 -74.96
N GLU A 666 -2.62 -77.72 -74.36
CA GLU A 666 -1.30 -77.94 -74.94
C GLU A 666 -1.07 -79.43 -75.22
N ASP A 667 -1.36 -80.31 -74.26
CA ASP A 667 -1.25 -81.76 -74.45
C ASP A 667 -2.16 -82.24 -75.59
N ARG A 668 -3.36 -81.67 -75.76
CA ARG A 668 -4.25 -81.96 -76.89
C ARG A 668 -3.72 -81.42 -78.22
N VAL A 669 -3.08 -80.25 -78.23
CA VAL A 669 -2.39 -79.73 -79.43
C VAL A 669 -1.21 -80.64 -79.78
N ARG A 670 -0.44 -81.09 -78.78
CA ARG A 670 0.71 -81.98 -78.92
C ARG A 670 0.28 -83.35 -79.45
N GLU A 671 -0.78 -83.94 -78.90
CA GLU A 671 -1.40 -85.18 -79.37
C GLU A 671 -1.94 -85.01 -80.80
N ALA A 672 -2.71 -83.96 -81.09
CA ALA A 672 -3.26 -83.70 -82.42
C ALA A 672 -2.18 -83.41 -83.48
N ARG A 673 -1.08 -82.75 -83.10
CA ARG A 673 0.09 -82.52 -83.97
C ARG A 673 0.81 -83.83 -84.24
N PHE A 674 1.08 -84.66 -83.23
CA PHE A 674 1.66 -85.99 -83.40
C PHE A 674 0.81 -86.88 -84.30
N ASP A 675 -0.52 -86.85 -84.12
CA ASP A 675 -1.47 -87.61 -84.94
C ASP A 675 -1.53 -87.12 -86.40
N ALA A 676 -1.17 -85.85 -86.66
CA ALA A 676 -1.03 -85.27 -87.99
C ALA A 676 0.35 -85.49 -88.64
N GLU A 677 1.43 -85.57 -87.85
CA GLU A 677 2.81 -85.76 -88.33
C GLU A 677 3.20 -87.24 -88.49
N SER A 678 2.84 -88.09 -87.54
CA SER A 678 3.11 -89.54 -87.59
C SER A 678 2.51 -90.17 -88.86
N ARG A 679 1.32 -89.71 -89.27
CA ARG A 679 0.62 -90.14 -90.49
C ARG A 679 1.15 -89.51 -91.79
N LYS A 680 2.13 -88.58 -91.73
CA LYS A 680 2.89 -88.11 -92.90
C LYS A 680 4.11 -88.97 -93.20
N LEU A 681 4.72 -89.62 -92.20
CA LEU A 681 5.86 -90.53 -92.42
C LEU A 681 5.43 -91.92 -92.92
N ASP A 682 4.23 -92.37 -92.55
CA ASP A 682 3.69 -93.71 -92.83
C ASP A 682 3.36 -94.00 -94.32
N GLN A 683 3.83 -93.17 -95.25
CA GLN A 683 3.55 -93.27 -96.69
C GLN A 683 4.57 -94.13 -97.47
N ARG A 684 5.63 -94.66 -96.81
CA ARG A 684 6.68 -95.48 -97.45
C ARG A 684 7.30 -96.58 -96.57
N THR A 685 6.51 -97.56 -96.13
CA THR A 685 6.90 -98.98 -96.33
C THR A 685 5.70 -99.92 -96.19
N SER A 686 5.71 -100.98 -96.98
CA SER A 686 4.61 -101.93 -97.12
C SER A 686 4.72 -103.11 -96.15
N GLN A 687 3.56 -103.58 -95.67
CA GLN A 687 3.19 -105.00 -95.48
C GLN A 687 4.21 -105.93 -94.80
N VAL A 688 3.80 -106.60 -93.72
CA VAL A 688 3.40 -108.03 -93.73
C VAL A 688 3.12 -108.49 -92.29
N LEU A 689 1.97 -109.15 -92.13
CA LEU A 689 1.61 -110.30 -91.27
C LEU A 689 2.57 -110.78 -90.15
N ASP A 690 2.10 -111.43 -89.09
CA ASP A 690 0.78 -111.53 -88.43
C ASP A 690 0.92 -112.45 -87.19
N ILE A 691 -0.03 -112.36 -86.26
CA ILE A 691 -0.58 -113.49 -85.47
C ILE A 691 0.41 -114.47 -84.79
N ALA A 692 0.58 -114.31 -83.48
CA ALA A 692 0.06 -115.22 -82.43
C ALA A 692 0.35 -114.56 -81.06
N GLY A 693 -0.59 -114.42 -80.12
CA GLY A 693 -1.60 -115.38 -79.70
C GLY A 693 -0.96 -116.32 -78.68
N GLY A 694 -1.09 -116.13 -77.36
CA GLY A 694 -2.04 -115.34 -76.57
C GLY A 694 -2.48 -116.24 -75.40
N LEU A 695 -2.76 -115.71 -74.20
CA LEU A 695 -3.38 -116.44 -73.09
C LEU A 695 -3.81 -115.47 -71.98
N LEU A 696 -4.73 -115.94 -71.12
CA LEU A 696 -5.47 -115.17 -70.11
C LEU A 696 -6.46 -114.15 -70.71
N GLY A 697 -7.71 -114.09 -70.26
CA GLY A 697 -8.35 -114.89 -69.22
C GLY A 697 -9.44 -114.08 -68.53
N GLY A 698 -10.70 -114.30 -68.90
CA GLY A 698 -11.82 -113.66 -68.22
C GLY A 698 -12.15 -114.36 -66.92
N LEU A 699 -12.30 -113.60 -65.84
CA LEU A 699 -13.09 -114.00 -64.67
C LEU A 699 -13.70 -112.76 -64.01
N LEU A 700 -15.02 -112.81 -63.78
CA LEU A 700 -15.90 -111.79 -63.16
C LEU A 700 -16.12 -110.49 -63.97
N GLY A 701 -17.27 -110.24 -64.63
CA GLY A 701 -18.48 -111.04 -64.89
C GLY A 701 -19.71 -110.14 -65.16
N GLY A 702 -20.71 -110.48 -66.00
CA GLY A 702 -20.80 -111.57 -66.98
C GLY A 702 -22.22 -111.75 -67.59
N ARG A 703 -22.30 -112.39 -68.78
CA ARG A 703 -23.51 -112.97 -69.47
C ARG A 703 -24.63 -111.97 -69.87
N ARG A 704 -25.23 -111.97 -71.07
CA ARG A 704 -25.69 -112.99 -72.06
C ARG A 704 -25.67 -112.32 -73.48
N SER A 705 -25.81 -112.95 -74.66
CA SER A 705 -25.96 -114.35 -75.13
C SER A 705 -25.48 -114.44 -76.61
N THR A 706 -25.78 -115.53 -77.35
CA THR A 706 -25.43 -115.74 -78.78
C THR A 706 -26.61 -116.17 -79.67
N ARG A 707 -26.65 -115.72 -80.95
CA ARG A 707 -26.62 -116.62 -82.14
C ARG A 707 -26.67 -115.91 -83.52
N SER A 708 -26.03 -116.60 -84.47
CA SER A 708 -26.18 -116.57 -85.94
C SER A 708 -25.41 -115.53 -86.78
N MET A 709 -24.80 -116.08 -87.83
CA MET A 709 -23.66 -115.61 -88.61
C MET A 709 -24.00 -115.43 -90.11
N ILE A 710 -23.12 -114.68 -90.81
CA ILE A 710 -22.69 -114.87 -92.22
C ILE A 710 -23.69 -114.58 -93.38
N THR A 711 -23.36 -113.56 -94.20
CA THR A 711 -22.93 -113.72 -95.61
C THR A 711 -22.51 -112.39 -96.27
N GLY A 712 -21.39 -112.42 -97.04
CA GLY A 712 -21.23 -111.77 -98.36
C GLY A 712 -21.22 -110.24 -98.56
N GLY A 713 -20.10 -109.72 -99.10
CA GLY A 713 -20.16 -109.04 -100.41
C GLY A 713 -20.09 -107.51 -100.54
N ILE A 714 -18.87 -106.97 -100.60
CA ILE A 714 -18.37 -105.98 -101.59
C ILE A 714 -19.31 -104.86 -102.09
N ARG A 715 -18.95 -103.58 -101.81
CA ARG A 715 -18.66 -102.59 -102.88
C ARG A 715 -17.72 -101.46 -102.39
N ARG A 716 -16.85 -101.01 -103.29
CA ARG A 716 -15.70 -100.11 -103.02
C ARG A 716 -15.99 -98.63 -103.33
N SER A 717 -15.24 -97.77 -102.65
CA SER A 717 -14.67 -96.51 -103.17
C SER A 717 -15.60 -95.34 -103.54
N ARG A 718 -15.60 -94.30 -102.69
CA ARG A 718 -15.17 -92.93 -103.08
C ARG A 718 -14.92 -92.05 -101.86
N SER A 719 -14.04 -91.05 -101.99
CA SER A 719 -13.69 -89.96 -101.03
C SER A 719 -12.45 -90.09 -100.11
N LYS A 720 -11.32 -90.59 -100.64
CA LYS A 720 -9.98 -90.50 -100.00
C LYS A 720 -9.43 -89.06 -99.75
N GLY A 721 -10.21 -88.00 -99.99
CA GLY A 721 -9.82 -86.61 -99.69
C GLY A 721 -10.35 -86.05 -98.37
N ARG A 722 -11.40 -86.65 -97.77
CA ARG A 722 -12.13 -86.04 -96.66
C ARG A 722 -11.56 -86.32 -95.26
N MET A 723 -10.63 -87.28 -95.17
CA MET A 723 -10.13 -87.78 -93.88
C MET A 723 -8.89 -87.05 -93.36
N ALA A 724 -8.05 -86.51 -94.26
CA ALA A 724 -6.93 -85.63 -93.91
C ALA A 724 -7.39 -84.20 -93.54
N GLN A 725 -8.50 -83.74 -94.14
CA GLN A 725 -9.11 -82.46 -93.78
C GLN A 725 -9.61 -82.47 -92.32
N LYS A 726 -10.19 -83.59 -91.88
CA LYS A 726 -10.76 -83.76 -90.53
C LYS A 726 -9.71 -83.87 -89.41
N SER A 727 -8.46 -84.26 -89.71
CA SER A 727 -7.35 -84.21 -88.74
C SER A 727 -6.73 -82.81 -88.65
N ALA A 728 -6.53 -82.13 -89.79
CA ALA A 728 -6.10 -80.73 -89.81
C ALA A 728 -7.10 -79.79 -89.10
N GLU A 729 -8.39 -80.02 -89.28
CA GLU A 729 -9.48 -79.28 -88.62
C GLU A 729 -9.50 -79.50 -87.09
N ARG A 730 -9.16 -80.70 -86.62
CA ARG A 730 -8.98 -81.00 -85.18
C ARG A 730 -7.79 -80.28 -84.59
N LEU A 731 -6.64 -80.31 -85.26
CA LEU A 731 -5.44 -79.58 -84.84
C LEU A 731 -5.74 -78.08 -84.74
N LYS A 732 -6.33 -77.48 -85.78
CA LYS A 732 -6.72 -76.07 -85.77
C LYS A 732 -7.72 -75.71 -84.65
N THR A 733 -8.67 -76.61 -84.36
CA THR A 733 -9.63 -76.40 -83.25
C THR A 733 -8.94 -76.47 -81.89
N ALA A 734 -7.93 -77.32 -81.71
CA ALA A 734 -7.13 -77.38 -80.50
C ALA A 734 -6.21 -76.15 -80.35
N GLU A 735 -5.55 -75.73 -81.44
CA GLU A 735 -4.70 -74.53 -81.50
C GLU A 735 -5.51 -73.27 -81.17
N ASN A 736 -6.68 -73.08 -81.78
CA ASN A 736 -7.57 -71.96 -81.46
C ASN A 736 -7.99 -71.95 -79.98
N ARG A 737 -8.25 -73.11 -79.38
CA ARG A 737 -8.65 -73.20 -77.96
C ARG A 737 -7.48 -72.95 -77.01
N TYR A 738 -6.26 -73.30 -77.41
CA TYR A 738 -5.04 -72.96 -76.68
C TYR A 738 -4.73 -71.46 -76.76
N SER A 739 -4.89 -70.84 -77.94
CA SER A 739 -4.79 -69.37 -78.13
C SER A 739 -5.78 -68.63 -77.24
N ALA A 740 -7.07 -69.01 -77.29
CA ALA A 740 -8.10 -68.39 -76.45
C ALA A 740 -7.78 -68.49 -74.95
N LEU A 741 -7.23 -69.61 -74.46
CA LEU A 741 -6.84 -69.73 -73.05
C LEU A 741 -5.57 -68.95 -72.69
N LEU A 742 -4.69 -68.65 -73.66
CA LEU A 742 -3.57 -67.72 -73.46
C LEU A 742 -4.06 -66.27 -73.42
N GLU A 743 -5.00 -65.92 -74.29
CA GLU A 743 -5.70 -64.63 -74.33
C GLU A 743 -6.47 -64.40 -73.01
N ASP A 744 -7.30 -65.36 -72.56
CA ASP A 744 -8.00 -65.34 -71.25
C ASP A 744 -7.04 -65.09 -70.07
N ARG A 745 -5.82 -65.63 -70.14
CA ARG A 745 -4.79 -65.46 -69.10
C ARG A 745 -4.16 -64.07 -69.14
N GLU A 746 -3.94 -63.53 -70.33
CA GLU A 746 -3.37 -62.19 -70.53
C GLU A 746 -4.39 -61.10 -70.17
N GLU A 747 -5.64 -61.25 -70.58
CA GLU A 747 -6.78 -60.41 -70.17
C GLU A 747 -6.93 -60.40 -68.64
N LEU A 748 -6.99 -61.57 -68.00
CA LEU A 748 -7.01 -61.66 -66.53
C LEU A 748 -5.78 -61.01 -65.88
N THR A 749 -4.59 -61.08 -66.50
CA THR A 749 -3.38 -60.47 -65.92
C THR A 749 -3.40 -58.94 -66.03
N ASN A 750 -4.12 -58.39 -67.02
CA ASN A 750 -4.32 -56.95 -67.16
C ASN A 750 -5.48 -56.44 -66.27
N GLU A 751 -6.61 -57.15 -66.20
CA GLU A 751 -7.72 -56.92 -65.24
C GLU A 751 -7.15 -56.73 -63.82
N VAL A 752 -6.24 -57.61 -63.41
CA VAL A 752 -5.57 -57.57 -62.11
C VAL A 752 -4.68 -56.35 -61.89
N ARG A 753 -4.02 -55.86 -62.94
CA ARG A 753 -3.17 -54.67 -62.83
C ARG A 753 -4.04 -53.42 -62.69
N GLU A 754 -5.16 -53.37 -63.40
CA GLU A 754 -6.15 -52.30 -63.33
C GLU A 754 -6.84 -52.30 -61.95
N ASP A 755 -7.37 -53.44 -61.49
CA ASP A 755 -7.94 -53.62 -60.13
C ASP A 755 -6.98 -53.12 -59.01
N LEU A 756 -5.69 -53.46 -59.11
CA LEU A 756 -4.68 -53.06 -58.11
C LEU A 756 -4.38 -51.55 -58.14
N HIS A 757 -4.38 -50.93 -59.33
CA HIS A 757 -4.24 -49.48 -59.45
C HIS A 757 -5.49 -48.75 -58.95
N GLU A 758 -6.70 -49.23 -59.26
CA GLU A 758 -7.94 -48.65 -58.74
C GLU A 758 -7.99 -48.70 -57.20
N ILE A 759 -7.60 -49.83 -56.59
CA ILE A 759 -7.47 -49.94 -55.12
C ILE A 759 -6.45 -48.93 -54.58
N GLN A 760 -5.27 -48.82 -55.20
CA GLN A 760 -4.23 -47.89 -54.75
C GLN A 760 -4.71 -46.42 -54.82
N ASP A 761 -5.27 -46.01 -55.96
CA ASP A 761 -5.78 -44.66 -56.17
C ASP A 761 -6.94 -44.33 -55.21
N GLU A 762 -7.86 -45.28 -54.97
CA GLU A 762 -8.98 -45.10 -54.02
C GLU A 762 -8.48 -44.86 -52.59
N TRP A 763 -7.47 -45.62 -52.13
CA TRP A 763 -6.90 -45.45 -50.80
C TRP A 763 -6.00 -44.21 -50.67
N GLU A 764 -5.29 -43.79 -51.73
CA GLU A 764 -4.54 -42.52 -51.72
C GLU A 764 -5.49 -41.31 -51.62
N GLN A 765 -6.61 -41.31 -52.35
CA GLN A 765 -7.63 -40.26 -52.21
C GLN A 765 -8.24 -40.25 -50.79
N LYS A 766 -8.54 -41.42 -50.21
CA LYS A 766 -9.00 -41.53 -48.81
C LYS A 766 -7.98 -41.05 -47.79
N ALA A 767 -6.68 -41.12 -48.06
CA ALA A 767 -5.65 -40.61 -47.17
C ALA A 767 -5.60 -39.07 -47.11
N LEU A 768 -5.95 -38.41 -48.22
CA LEU A 768 -5.95 -36.94 -48.38
C LEU A 768 -7.24 -36.27 -47.88
N ASP A 769 -8.26 -37.06 -47.57
CA ASP A 769 -9.54 -36.67 -46.98
C ASP A 769 -9.35 -36.21 -45.51
N LEU A 770 -9.03 -34.92 -45.32
CA LEU A 770 -8.67 -34.33 -44.04
C LEU A 770 -9.63 -33.19 -43.65
N GLU A 771 -10.37 -33.40 -42.56
CA GLU A 771 -11.28 -32.44 -41.94
C GLU A 771 -10.66 -31.83 -40.66
N THR A 772 -11.17 -30.68 -40.22
CA THR A 772 -10.84 -30.11 -38.89
C THR A 772 -11.97 -30.40 -37.92
N MET A 773 -11.64 -31.07 -36.81
CA MET A 773 -12.53 -31.29 -35.68
C MET A 773 -12.23 -30.27 -34.59
N VAL A 774 -13.29 -29.70 -34.01
CA VAL A 774 -13.22 -28.80 -32.87
C VAL A 774 -13.65 -29.57 -31.62
N VAL A 775 -12.84 -29.51 -30.56
CA VAL A 775 -13.17 -29.99 -29.22
C VAL A 775 -13.26 -28.77 -28.31
N GLY A 776 -14.48 -28.33 -28.01
CA GLY A 776 -14.74 -27.30 -27.00
C GLY A 776 -14.81 -27.89 -25.59
N LEU A 777 -14.81 -27.03 -24.58
CA LEU A 777 -14.94 -27.40 -23.17
C LEU A 777 -16.41 -27.50 -22.74
N GLU A 778 -16.75 -28.39 -21.80
CA GLU A 778 -17.98 -28.24 -21.01
C GLU A 778 -17.70 -27.40 -19.75
N LYS A 779 -18.76 -26.82 -19.15
CA LYS A 779 -18.60 -26.07 -17.88
C LYS A 779 -18.15 -26.95 -16.71
N THR A 780 -18.20 -28.27 -16.81
CA THR A 780 -17.60 -29.18 -15.81
C THR A 780 -16.08 -29.24 -15.89
N ASP A 781 -15.52 -28.88 -17.04
CA ASP A 781 -14.13 -29.16 -17.40
C ASP A 781 -13.20 -27.98 -17.14
N ILE A 782 -13.76 -26.89 -16.59
CA ILE A 782 -13.09 -25.63 -16.26
C ILE A 782 -13.02 -25.53 -14.74
N ALA A 783 -11.87 -25.79 -14.14
CA ALA A 783 -11.65 -25.74 -12.69
C ALA A 783 -10.75 -24.55 -12.34
N ILE A 784 -11.26 -23.59 -11.57
CA ILE A 784 -10.48 -22.44 -11.10
C ILE A 784 -9.76 -22.85 -9.82
N ASP A 785 -8.44 -23.01 -9.90
CA ASP A 785 -7.59 -23.39 -8.77
C ASP A 785 -7.27 -22.17 -7.87
N GLU A 786 -6.76 -21.10 -8.48
CA GLU A 786 -6.39 -19.88 -7.75
C GLU A 786 -7.13 -18.63 -8.24
N VAL A 787 -7.55 -17.81 -7.27
CA VAL A 787 -7.92 -16.41 -7.46
C VAL A 787 -7.26 -15.58 -6.34
N ALA A 788 -6.44 -14.61 -6.71
CA ALA A 788 -5.77 -13.70 -5.80
C ALA A 788 -5.96 -12.23 -6.25
N LEU A 789 -6.09 -11.32 -5.27
CA LEU A 789 -5.95 -9.89 -5.52
C LEU A 789 -4.45 -9.57 -5.55
N VAL A 790 -3.96 -9.09 -6.70
CA VAL A 790 -2.58 -8.63 -6.86
C VAL A 790 -2.54 -7.10 -6.90
N TRP A 791 -1.58 -6.53 -6.19
CA TRP A 791 -1.24 -5.11 -6.27
C TRP A 791 -0.03 -4.93 -7.18
N ILE A 792 -0.19 -4.13 -8.22
CA ILE A 792 0.77 -3.94 -9.31
C ILE A 792 1.39 -2.55 -9.15
N PRO A 793 2.73 -2.42 -9.00
CA PRO A 793 3.36 -1.11 -8.87
C PRO A 793 3.33 -0.36 -10.20
N VAL A 794 2.77 0.85 -10.23
CA VAL A 794 2.67 1.75 -11.39
C VAL A 794 3.28 3.12 -11.05
N GLU A 795 3.53 3.97 -12.05
CA GLU A 795 4.13 5.31 -11.87
C GLU A 795 3.24 6.30 -11.09
#